data_AF-A0A0A8USC6-F1
#
_entry.id   AF-A0A0A8USC6-F1
#
_cell.length_a   1.000
_cell.length_b   1.000
_cell.length_c   1.000
_cell.angle_alpha   90.00
_cell.angle_beta   90.00
_cell.angle_gamma   90.00
#
_symmetry.space_group_name_H-M   'P 1'
#
loop_
_entity.id
_entity.type
_entity.pdbx_description
1 polymer ?
#
loop_
_entity_poly.entity_id
_entity_poly.type
_entity_poly.pdbx_seq_one_letter_code
_entity_poly.pdbx_strand_id
1 'polypeptide(L)'
;MWYLKLLAPLLENVKAEDRHKAQEFLVKLFNTLKSEIYSKEHSIPVGVLVSVIERTYAKFENKGPSSLSLTEFSNFFFLRTLVYVKSQDEYAIWNSDLVYITLQLKHYLGWTKEISDLTTEFQTGKKTIKTKTLFSNETKAVLYLLNKLERELLQEPDFNLNDNFFHMEIIFRKYADKEVLKAFTNECSGLTPDSPEFYEMIGFLNLPRLIETMESTAIQIESFQYADKAESLRALARNLQKKNEELKQLFAQQPIDATLIVELKKSIKATLKEVRTIFGSDLQAMRIFHKNLTPQSSLFSEQAEEISKQLEQAFLQDKFTLGLQKLKEFSTTLSPIMAQKFLKLANEQMKVRRDNFYQLERKSDDYSFEPFLKELESLLLQYGFEKTILSFRDFFKESPLFAPLVTIINQRMVEIEGLSKELEHLQKFVNEVTDSPAKVAFLHLLNACKSELKTICFEANFSAAKSKFQAKLNDGVTTILLKNSSLATMREFMKAFGEETSYPSLKQEISQKLKEFNEHPVKLLFDYLRLFIATVPNQDCFNKLIVSQQAYWDMDFSQYPGENVEVEFGKQLCEKLDNALLDSNSFELLERVTTFYSSSELKTPALQLLEPLISRNQLRLERFKSHNLTDGLTKMEEFGKSITSDKKQGVEQLVAELREQWRSLFVELEKPVPEQGRLKAMVAKFRQTLHSKDEEMNTHREAWKPIVANIFLALTGIGAVAIALKTLHSVVTKPELSINSCLFFAKTASQNTIEAFDEKINKIMGA
;
A
#
# COMPACT_ATOMS: atom_id res chain seq x y z
N MET A 1 26.22 45.05 34.41
CA MET A 1 26.27 45.98 33.27
C MET A 1 27.72 46.43 33.10
N TRP A 2 28.40 45.99 32.03
CA TRP A 2 29.84 46.28 31.83
C TRP A 2 30.11 47.78 31.68
N TYR A 3 29.20 48.52 31.05
CA TYR A 3 29.28 49.95 30.83
C TYR A 3 29.25 50.79 32.13
N LEU A 4 28.57 50.31 33.19
CA LEU A 4 28.60 51.00 34.49
C LEU A 4 30.00 50.99 35.11
N LYS A 5 30.73 49.87 34.96
CA LYS A 5 32.12 49.77 35.43
C LYS A 5 33.03 50.72 34.64
N LEU A 6 32.83 50.82 33.32
CA LEU A 6 33.58 51.76 32.49
C LEU A 6 33.28 53.22 32.82
N LEU A 7 32.08 53.57 33.27
CA LEU A 7 31.73 54.94 33.65
C LEU A 7 32.13 55.30 35.08
N ALA A 8 32.44 54.32 35.93
CA ALA A 8 32.78 54.54 37.34
C ALA A 8 33.94 55.53 37.56
N PRO A 9 35.03 55.54 36.77
CA PRO A 9 36.11 56.51 36.93
C PRO A 9 35.66 57.97 36.76
N LEU A 10 34.68 58.24 35.89
CA LEU A 10 34.16 59.60 35.69
C LEU A 10 33.38 60.14 36.89
N LEU A 11 32.95 59.27 37.80
CA LEU A 11 32.28 59.70 39.04
C LEU A 11 33.24 60.45 39.97
N GLU A 12 34.56 60.29 39.84
CA GLU A 12 35.53 61.07 40.61
C GLU A 12 35.46 62.57 40.31
N ASN A 13 35.04 62.92 39.09
CA ASN A 13 34.87 64.30 38.63
C ASN A 13 33.60 64.94 39.20
N VAL A 14 32.64 64.14 39.65
CA VAL A 14 31.46 64.63 40.39
C VAL A 14 31.86 64.97 41.82
N LYS A 15 31.29 66.07 42.34
CA LYS A 15 31.43 66.48 43.74
C LYS A 15 31.26 65.32 44.70
N ALA A 16 32.17 65.21 45.67
CA ALA A 16 32.26 64.06 46.58
C ALA A 16 30.92 63.72 47.24
N GLU A 17 30.17 64.72 47.69
CA GLU A 17 28.86 64.58 48.33
C GLU A 17 27.75 64.04 47.40
N ASP A 18 27.94 64.11 46.08
CA ASP A 18 26.95 63.70 45.08
C ASP A 18 27.34 62.43 44.30
N ARG A 19 28.55 61.87 44.51
CA ARG A 19 29.04 60.70 43.75
C ARG A 19 28.11 59.49 43.84
N HIS A 20 27.60 59.20 45.04
CA HIS A 20 26.65 58.10 45.22
C HIS A 20 25.36 58.34 44.41
N LYS A 21 24.84 59.57 44.41
CA LYS A 21 23.63 59.92 43.64
C LYS A 21 23.89 59.83 42.13
N ALA A 22 25.07 60.21 41.67
CA ALA A 22 25.46 60.05 40.27
C ALA A 22 25.54 58.57 39.85
N GLN A 23 26.08 57.71 40.72
CA GLN A 23 26.07 56.26 40.49
C GLN A 23 24.64 55.70 40.46
N GLU A 24 23.80 56.09 41.43
CA GLU A 24 22.40 55.69 41.50
C GLU A 24 21.63 56.15 40.25
N PHE A 25 21.88 57.37 39.78
CA PHE A 25 21.34 57.90 38.54
C PHE A 25 21.69 57.01 37.34
N LEU A 26 22.96 56.63 37.15
CA LEU A 26 23.37 55.77 36.04
C LEU A 26 22.67 54.40 36.09
N VAL A 27 22.63 53.77 37.27
CA VAL A 27 21.95 52.49 37.49
C VAL A 27 20.46 52.60 37.16
N LYS A 28 19.80 53.66 37.66
CA LYS A 28 18.36 53.88 37.46
C LYS A 28 18.06 54.17 35.99
N LEU A 29 18.86 55.00 35.33
CA LEU A 29 18.72 55.32 33.90
C LEU A 29 18.77 54.05 33.06
N PHE A 30 19.82 53.24 33.19
CA PHE A 30 19.98 52.06 32.35
C PHE A 30 18.97 50.95 32.65
N ASN A 31 18.60 50.76 33.93
CA ASN A 31 17.53 49.83 34.28
C ASN A 31 16.18 50.27 33.69
N THR A 32 15.87 51.57 33.73
CA THR A 32 14.61 52.10 33.21
C THR A 32 14.60 52.08 31.68
N LEU A 33 15.71 52.40 31.01
CA LEU A 33 15.83 52.26 29.55
C LEU A 33 15.60 50.81 29.12
N LYS A 34 16.19 49.85 29.84
CA LYS A 34 15.97 48.43 29.56
C LYS A 34 14.51 48.03 29.78
N SER A 35 13.86 48.45 30.87
CA SER A 35 12.48 48.04 31.15
C SER A 35 11.45 48.69 30.22
N GLU A 36 11.63 49.97 29.89
CA GLU A 36 10.60 50.77 29.21
C GLU A 36 10.77 50.83 27.70
N ILE A 37 12.00 50.75 27.18
CA ILE A 37 12.27 50.89 25.74
C ILE A 37 12.55 49.53 25.10
N TYR A 38 13.53 48.80 25.62
CA TYR A 38 14.01 47.57 24.98
C TYR A 38 13.29 46.31 25.47
N SER A 39 12.36 46.43 26.42
CA SER A 39 11.75 45.31 27.14
C SER A 39 12.76 44.47 27.96
N LYS A 40 12.28 43.66 28.90
CA LYS A 40 13.16 42.85 29.78
C LYS A 40 14.06 41.88 29.02
N GLU A 41 13.64 41.47 27.83
CA GLU A 41 14.29 40.43 27.02
C GLU A 41 15.41 40.95 26.12
N HIS A 42 15.54 42.27 25.90
CA HIS A 42 16.60 42.82 25.05
C HIS A 42 17.59 43.67 25.84
N SER A 43 18.86 43.62 25.44
CA SER A 43 19.89 44.53 25.91
C SER A 43 19.77 45.87 25.20
N ILE A 44 20.24 46.94 25.86
CA ILE A 44 20.44 48.23 25.19
C ILE A 44 21.44 47.99 24.05
N PRO A 45 21.19 48.49 22.82
CA PRO A 45 22.11 48.32 21.70
C PRO A 45 23.51 48.78 22.06
N VAL A 46 24.51 47.96 21.75
CA VAL A 46 25.91 48.23 22.10
C VAL A 46 26.40 49.55 21.47
N GLY A 47 25.93 49.88 20.26
CA GLY A 47 26.22 51.15 19.60
C GLY A 47 25.86 52.34 20.50
N VAL A 48 24.62 52.39 21.01
CA VAL A 48 24.17 53.45 21.95
C VAL A 48 25.10 53.56 23.15
N LEU A 49 25.47 52.43 23.76
CA LEU A 49 26.32 52.42 24.95
C LEU A 49 27.73 52.94 24.64
N VAL A 50 28.32 52.51 23.53
CA VAL A 50 29.65 52.93 23.09
C VAL A 50 29.67 54.43 22.80
N SER A 51 28.70 54.94 22.05
CA SER A 51 28.63 56.36 21.72
C SER A 51 28.46 57.23 22.96
N VAL A 52 27.58 56.83 23.88
CA VAL A 52 27.37 57.58 25.13
C VAL A 52 28.62 57.58 26.00
N ILE A 53 29.30 56.44 26.15
CA ILE A 53 30.52 56.35 26.95
C ILE A 53 31.62 57.21 26.34
N GLU A 54 31.90 57.07 25.05
CA GLU A 54 32.93 57.83 24.33
C GLU A 54 32.72 59.34 24.52
N ARG A 55 31.50 59.82 24.26
CA ARG A 55 31.15 61.25 24.39
C ARG A 55 31.24 61.76 25.82
N THR A 56 30.90 60.91 26.79
CA THR A 56 30.98 61.28 28.20
C THR A 56 32.43 61.42 28.64
N TYR A 57 33.31 60.51 28.21
CA TYR A 57 34.75 60.63 28.43
C TYR A 57 35.32 61.86 27.72
N ALA A 58 35.00 62.07 26.44
CA ALA A 58 35.50 63.22 25.68
C ALA A 58 35.16 64.56 26.36
N LYS A 59 33.99 64.65 27.00
CA LYS A 59 33.58 65.85 27.74
C LYS A 59 34.25 65.99 29.11
N PHE A 60 34.36 64.89 29.85
CA PHE A 60 34.62 64.95 31.28
C PHE A 60 35.97 64.39 31.72
N GLU A 61 36.69 63.61 30.93
CA GLU A 61 37.91 62.92 31.38
C GLU A 61 39.02 63.88 31.87
N ASN A 62 39.09 65.07 31.29
CA ASN A 62 40.09 66.11 31.61
C ASN A 62 39.61 67.07 32.70
N LYS A 63 38.43 66.84 33.27
CA LYS A 63 37.91 67.63 34.39
C LYS A 63 38.58 67.18 35.69
N GLY A 64 38.89 68.15 36.55
CA GLY A 64 39.49 67.85 37.85
C GLY A 64 38.53 67.07 38.76
N PRO A 65 39.06 66.33 39.75
CA PRO A 65 38.23 65.66 40.74
C PRO A 65 37.27 66.64 41.43
N SER A 66 36.03 66.23 41.65
CA SER A 66 34.98 67.04 42.30
C SER A 66 34.63 68.37 41.62
N SER A 67 34.93 68.53 40.33
CA SER A 67 34.64 69.78 39.59
C SER A 67 33.23 69.87 39.00
N LEU A 68 32.54 68.74 38.82
CA LEU A 68 31.22 68.65 38.21
C LEU A 68 30.12 68.57 39.25
N SER A 69 29.03 69.30 39.02
CA SER A 69 27.79 69.10 39.78
C SER A 69 27.06 67.84 39.30
N LEU A 70 26.22 67.24 40.17
CA LEU A 70 25.32 66.15 39.79
C LEU A 70 24.48 66.49 38.56
N THR A 71 23.89 67.69 38.57
CA THR A 71 23.00 68.17 37.51
C THR A 71 23.73 68.31 36.17
N GLU A 72 24.96 68.83 36.17
CA GLU A 72 25.77 68.94 34.95
C GLU A 72 26.11 67.56 34.37
N PHE A 73 26.57 66.63 35.21
CA PHE A 73 26.90 65.27 34.80
C PHE A 73 25.66 64.51 34.27
N SER A 74 24.57 64.51 35.05
CA SER A 74 23.35 63.78 34.71
C SER A 74 22.66 64.35 33.46
N ASN A 75 22.60 65.67 33.27
CA ASN A 75 21.99 66.26 32.08
C ASN A 75 22.76 65.92 30.80
N PHE A 76 24.09 66.06 30.83
CA PHE A 76 24.93 65.73 29.68
C PHE A 76 24.74 64.28 29.25
N PHE A 77 24.80 63.37 30.23
CA PHE A 77 24.68 61.93 30.01
C PHE A 77 23.28 61.54 29.52
N PHE A 78 22.23 62.03 30.20
CA PHE A 78 20.84 61.70 29.91
C PHE A 78 20.44 62.11 28.48
N LEU A 79 20.63 63.38 28.13
CA LEU A 79 20.18 63.91 26.84
C LEU A 79 20.84 63.19 25.66
N ARG A 80 22.14 62.92 25.74
CA ARG A 80 22.87 62.17 24.71
C ARG A 80 22.38 60.73 24.62
N THR A 81 22.17 60.06 25.76
CA THR A 81 21.61 58.70 25.77
C THR A 81 20.27 58.64 25.04
N LEU A 82 19.38 59.60 25.28
CA LEU A 82 18.09 59.67 24.60
C LEU A 82 18.22 59.85 23.09
N VAL A 83 19.08 60.76 22.63
CA VAL A 83 19.29 60.97 21.20
C VAL A 83 19.88 59.73 20.53
N TYR A 84 20.85 59.06 21.16
CA TYR A 84 21.43 57.84 20.61
C TYR A 84 20.42 56.69 20.55
N VAL A 85 19.62 56.50 21.60
CA VAL A 85 18.51 55.54 21.63
C VAL A 85 17.57 55.76 20.43
N LYS A 86 17.21 57.02 20.15
CA LYS A 86 16.34 57.36 19.01
C LYS A 86 17.00 57.17 17.64
N SER A 87 18.33 57.27 17.57
CA SER A 87 19.06 57.18 16.30
C SER A 87 19.37 55.74 15.85
N GLN A 88 19.35 54.77 16.76
CA GLN A 88 19.80 53.40 16.52
C GLN A 88 18.66 52.39 16.42
N ASP A 89 17.43 52.79 16.71
CA ASP A 89 16.28 51.89 16.69
C ASP A 89 15.56 51.95 15.33
N GLU A 90 15.27 50.77 14.76
CA GLU A 90 14.40 50.66 13.58
C GLU A 90 12.96 51.11 13.91
N TYR A 91 12.59 51.06 15.19
CA TYR A 91 11.34 51.61 15.71
C TYR A 91 11.48 53.10 16.00
N ALA A 92 10.48 53.88 15.56
CA ALA A 92 10.44 55.30 15.84
C ALA A 92 10.19 55.56 17.34
N ILE A 93 11.26 55.81 18.09
CA ILE A 93 11.19 56.26 19.49
C ILE A 93 10.98 57.78 19.51
N TRP A 94 9.91 58.22 20.16
CA TRP A 94 9.56 59.62 20.33
C TRP A 94 9.81 60.09 21.76
N ASN A 95 9.88 61.42 21.94
CA ASN A 95 10.04 61.98 23.29
C ASN A 95 8.86 61.63 24.22
N SER A 96 7.70 61.24 23.68
CA SER A 96 6.57 60.71 24.47
C SER A 96 6.90 59.41 25.18
N ASP A 97 7.71 58.57 24.56
CA ASP A 97 8.08 57.26 25.09
C ASP A 97 9.12 57.40 26.23
N LEU A 98 9.79 58.55 26.27
CA LEU A 98 10.83 58.90 27.25
C LEU A 98 10.29 59.69 28.45
N VAL A 99 8.99 60.01 28.47
CA VAL A 99 8.35 60.78 29.56
C VAL A 99 8.49 60.06 30.88
N TYR A 100 8.17 58.77 30.93
CA TYR A 100 8.22 58.00 32.18
C TYR A 100 9.65 57.94 32.73
N ILE A 101 10.65 57.68 31.87
CA ILE A 101 12.07 57.68 32.24
C ILE A 101 12.48 59.02 32.82
N THR A 102 12.06 60.12 32.18
CA THR A 102 12.35 61.48 32.63
C THR A 102 11.75 61.77 34.01
N LEU A 103 10.50 61.36 34.24
CA LEU A 103 9.83 61.55 35.53
C LEU A 103 10.53 60.78 36.66
N GLN A 104 11.07 59.60 36.36
CA GLN A 104 11.83 58.80 37.33
C GLN A 104 13.19 59.41 37.70
N LEU A 105 13.74 60.29 36.85
CA LEU A 105 15.09 60.84 36.98
C LEU A 105 15.12 62.35 37.23
N LYS A 106 13.97 63.05 37.22
CA LYS A 106 13.88 64.52 37.25
C LYS A 106 14.62 65.19 38.42
N HIS A 107 14.76 64.51 39.57
CA HIS A 107 15.50 65.04 40.71
C HIS A 107 17.02 65.02 40.50
N TYR A 108 17.58 63.99 39.85
CA TYR A 108 19.00 63.98 39.48
C TYR A 108 19.31 65.04 38.40
N LEU A 109 18.37 65.21 37.47
CA LEU A 109 18.48 66.17 36.36
C LEU A 109 18.31 67.63 36.79
N GLY A 110 17.86 67.89 38.03
CA GLY A 110 17.55 69.24 38.50
C GLY A 110 16.29 69.85 37.85
N TRP A 111 15.44 69.02 37.21
CA TRP A 111 14.28 69.48 36.42
C TRP A 111 12.98 69.57 37.21
N THR A 112 12.97 69.20 38.50
CA THR A 112 11.74 69.21 39.33
C THR A 112 11.02 70.56 39.29
N LYS A 113 11.76 71.66 39.46
CA LYS A 113 11.19 73.01 39.43
C LYS A 113 10.70 73.40 38.04
N GLU A 114 11.52 73.21 37.00
CA GLU A 114 11.16 73.56 35.62
C GLU A 114 9.93 72.80 35.13
N ILE A 115 9.82 71.50 35.45
CA ILE A 115 8.63 70.69 35.15
C ILE A 115 7.41 71.22 35.91
N SER A 116 7.54 71.58 37.19
CA SER A 116 6.45 72.13 38.00
C SER A 116 5.94 73.46 37.44
N ASP A 117 6.86 74.36 37.09
CA ASP A 117 6.55 75.66 36.52
C ASP A 117 5.83 75.49 35.17
N LEU A 118 6.39 74.68 34.26
CA LEU A 118 5.76 74.36 32.97
C LEU A 118 4.39 73.69 33.13
N THR A 119 4.21 72.82 34.14
CA THR A 119 2.92 72.17 34.43
C THR A 119 1.86 73.21 34.77
N THR A 120 2.22 74.21 35.58
CA THR A 120 1.36 75.35 35.93
C THR A 120 1.02 76.20 34.71
N GLU A 121 2.00 76.43 33.81
CA GLU A 121 1.76 77.15 32.55
C GLU A 121 0.81 76.40 31.61
N PHE A 122 0.86 75.07 31.57
CA PHE A 122 -0.10 74.26 30.80
C PHE A 122 -1.48 74.22 31.46
N GLN A 123 -1.56 74.19 32.79
CA GLN A 123 -2.83 74.25 33.54
C GLN A 123 -3.56 75.58 33.34
N THR A 124 -2.82 76.68 33.32
CA THR A 124 -3.37 78.04 33.14
C THR A 124 -3.62 78.39 31.67
N GLY A 125 -3.21 77.54 30.72
CA GLY A 125 -3.32 77.79 29.28
C GLY A 125 -2.27 78.76 28.72
N LYS A 126 -1.30 79.22 29.53
CA LYS A 126 -0.20 80.10 29.09
C LYS A 126 0.69 79.40 28.05
N LYS A 127 0.85 78.08 28.14
CA LYS A 127 1.44 77.24 27.09
C LYS A 127 0.42 76.26 26.55
N THR A 128 0.50 75.97 25.25
CA THR A 128 -0.35 74.98 24.58
C THR A 128 0.49 74.11 23.64
N ILE A 129 0.21 72.81 23.57
CA ILE A 129 0.76 71.91 22.55
C ILE A 129 -0.34 71.63 21.53
N LYS A 130 -0.05 71.73 20.23
CA LYS A 130 -1.02 71.55 19.13
C LYS A 130 -1.53 70.10 18.96
N THR A 131 -1.21 69.19 19.86
CA THR A 131 -1.56 67.78 19.73
C THR A 131 -2.98 67.54 20.26
N LYS A 132 -3.78 66.73 19.54
CA LYS A 132 -5.10 66.26 20.01
C LYS A 132 -4.99 65.23 21.15
N THR A 133 -3.82 65.05 21.76
CA THR A 133 -3.54 63.97 22.70
C THR A 133 -3.98 64.30 24.12
N LEU A 134 -4.54 63.31 24.81
CA LEU A 134 -5.05 63.38 26.20
C LEU A 134 -3.91 63.30 27.24
N PHE A 135 -2.80 64.00 27.02
CA PHE A 135 -1.70 64.02 28.00
C PHE A 135 -2.03 64.89 29.21
N SER A 136 -1.59 64.44 30.39
CA SER A 136 -1.63 65.26 31.61
C SER A 136 -0.76 66.51 31.42
N ASN A 137 -1.01 67.56 32.21
CA ASN A 137 -0.22 68.78 32.12
C ASN A 137 1.26 68.55 32.51
N GLU A 138 1.54 67.60 33.41
CA GLU A 138 2.92 67.20 33.75
C GLU A 138 3.59 66.48 32.57
N THR A 139 2.89 65.56 31.89
CA THR A 139 3.39 64.91 30.67
C THR A 139 3.66 65.93 29.56
N LYS A 140 2.79 66.92 29.38
CA LYS A 140 3.01 68.03 28.42
C LYS A 140 4.23 68.87 28.79
N ALA A 141 4.43 69.15 30.07
CA ALA A 141 5.62 69.85 30.57
C ALA A 141 6.91 69.11 30.25
N VAL A 142 6.96 67.80 30.54
CA VAL A 142 8.12 66.95 30.23
C VAL A 142 8.38 66.88 28.73
N LEU A 143 7.34 66.64 27.91
CA LEU A 143 7.46 66.62 26.45
C LEU A 143 7.99 67.93 25.88
N TYR A 144 7.49 69.06 26.38
CA TYR A 144 7.94 70.37 25.96
C TYR A 144 9.42 70.57 26.29
N LEU A 145 9.83 70.19 27.51
CA LEU A 145 11.21 70.30 27.96
C LEU A 145 12.15 69.40 27.16
N LEU A 146 11.80 68.12 26.96
CA LEU A 146 12.59 67.20 26.13
C LEU A 146 12.76 67.72 24.70
N ASN A 147 11.68 68.17 24.06
CA ASN A 147 11.74 68.74 22.70
C ASN A 147 12.60 70.00 22.63
N LYS A 148 12.63 70.81 23.69
CA LYS A 148 13.48 72.00 23.77
C LYS A 148 14.95 71.57 23.88
N LEU A 149 15.27 70.74 24.87
CA LEU A 149 16.65 70.32 25.15
C LEU A 149 17.25 69.46 24.04
N GLU A 150 16.46 68.60 23.40
CA GLU A 150 16.92 67.85 22.23
C GLU A 150 17.27 68.77 21.07
N ARG A 151 16.45 69.79 20.78
CA ARG A 151 16.77 70.77 19.72
C ARG A 151 18.02 71.57 20.05
N GLU A 152 18.19 71.95 21.30
CA GLU A 152 19.40 72.64 21.77
C GLU A 152 20.63 71.73 21.57
N LEU A 153 20.54 70.46 21.98
CA LEU A 153 21.61 69.48 21.80
C LEU A 153 21.96 69.25 20.32
N LEU A 154 20.97 69.08 19.45
CA LEU A 154 21.18 68.88 18.01
C LEU A 154 21.74 70.13 17.29
N GLN A 155 21.66 71.30 17.93
CA GLN A 155 22.24 72.55 17.45
C GLN A 155 23.63 72.83 18.03
N GLU A 156 24.12 72.02 18.98
CA GLU A 156 25.47 72.14 19.50
C GLU A 156 26.48 71.91 18.35
N PRO A 157 27.43 72.83 18.09
CA PRO A 157 28.39 72.70 16.99
C PRO A 157 29.26 71.44 17.05
N ASP A 158 29.46 70.90 18.25
CA ASP A 158 30.21 69.68 18.54
C ASP A 158 29.33 68.42 18.60
N PHE A 159 28.02 68.53 18.33
CA PHE A 159 27.15 67.37 18.25
C PHE A 159 27.46 66.56 16.98
N ASN A 160 28.09 65.40 17.18
CA ASN A 160 28.44 64.48 16.11
C ASN A 160 28.01 63.07 16.52
N LEU A 161 27.37 62.34 15.60
CA LEU A 161 26.99 60.95 15.80
C LEU A 161 28.13 59.96 15.49
N ASN A 162 29.22 60.42 14.86
CA ASN A 162 30.36 59.58 14.52
C ASN A 162 31.23 59.32 15.75
N ASP A 163 31.25 58.07 16.20
CA ASP A 163 32.05 57.65 17.35
C ASP A 163 33.54 57.65 17.04
N ASN A 164 34.33 58.10 18.02
CA ASN A 164 35.78 57.96 17.96
C ASN A 164 36.19 56.62 18.58
N PHE A 165 36.15 55.55 17.79
CA PHE A 165 36.49 54.21 18.27
C PHE A 165 37.94 54.07 18.74
N PHE A 166 38.86 54.92 18.28
CA PHE A 166 40.23 54.96 18.81
C PHE A 166 40.24 55.45 20.25
N HIS A 167 39.51 56.52 20.54
CA HIS A 167 39.32 57.01 21.91
C HIS A 167 38.59 55.98 22.78
N MET A 168 37.56 55.32 22.25
CA MET A 168 36.89 54.24 22.96
C MET A 168 37.84 53.07 23.31
N GLU A 169 38.76 52.70 22.42
CA GLU A 169 39.78 51.69 22.72
C GLU A 169 40.68 52.12 23.88
N ILE A 170 41.09 53.40 23.93
CA ILE A 170 41.87 53.96 25.05
C ILE A 170 41.09 53.78 26.36
N ILE A 171 39.80 54.13 26.36
CA ILE A 171 38.92 54.01 27.53
C ILE A 171 38.87 52.54 28.01
N PHE A 172 38.63 51.59 27.09
CA PHE A 172 38.62 50.17 27.45
C PHE A 172 39.97 49.70 28.00
N ARG A 173 41.08 50.05 27.35
CA ARG A 173 42.41 49.61 27.81
C ARG A 173 42.80 50.17 29.17
N LYS A 174 42.33 51.38 29.49
CA LYS A 174 42.61 52.04 30.76
C LYS A 174 41.74 51.56 31.92
N TYR A 175 40.47 51.26 31.65
CA TYR A 175 39.46 51.06 32.70
C TYR A 175 38.74 49.71 32.68
N ALA A 176 38.83 48.93 31.60
CA ALA A 176 38.17 47.63 31.52
C ALA A 176 39.02 46.53 32.15
N ASP A 177 38.42 45.79 33.09
CA ASP A 177 38.95 44.51 33.55
C ASP A 177 38.60 43.38 32.54
N LYS A 178 39.13 42.17 32.79
CA LYS A 178 38.87 40.99 31.94
C LYS A 178 37.37 40.66 31.84
N GLU A 179 36.60 40.88 32.90
CA GLU A 179 35.17 40.59 32.92
C GLU A 179 34.35 41.62 32.13
N VAL A 180 34.74 42.90 32.16
CA VAL A 180 34.16 43.97 31.34
C VAL A 180 34.38 43.66 29.86
N LEU A 181 35.61 43.34 29.46
CA LEU A 181 35.94 42.99 28.07
C LEU A 181 35.18 41.75 27.61
N LYS A 182 35.08 40.72 28.45
CA LYS A 182 34.31 39.50 28.15
C LYS A 182 32.81 39.80 27.99
N ALA A 183 32.22 40.58 28.88
CA ALA A 183 30.81 40.95 28.80
C ALA A 183 30.52 41.80 27.54
N PHE A 184 31.37 42.79 27.26
CA PHE A 184 31.27 43.63 26.07
C PHE A 184 31.39 42.80 24.77
N THR A 185 32.43 41.98 24.65
CA THR A 185 32.65 41.13 23.46
C THR A 185 31.51 40.12 23.24
N ASN A 186 30.93 39.58 24.32
CA ASN A 186 29.76 38.72 24.23
C ASN A 186 28.52 39.48 23.73
N GLU A 187 28.26 40.70 24.22
CA GLU A 187 27.14 41.52 23.73
C GLU A 187 27.34 41.98 22.28
N CYS A 188 28.60 42.06 21.81
CA CYS A 188 28.91 42.32 20.40
C CYS A 188 28.77 41.09 19.50
N SER A 189 28.68 39.88 20.07
CA SER A 189 28.61 38.66 19.28
C SER A 189 27.26 38.58 18.56
N GLY A 190 27.29 38.59 17.22
CA GLY A 190 26.10 38.56 16.37
C GLY A 190 25.68 39.91 15.76
N LEU A 191 26.37 41.01 16.09
CA LEU A 191 26.18 42.26 15.36
C LEU A 191 26.67 42.10 13.91
N THR A 192 26.05 42.81 12.96
CA THR A 192 26.48 42.89 11.56
C THR A 192 27.55 43.96 11.36
N PRO A 193 28.53 43.72 10.46
CA PRO A 193 29.64 44.65 10.19
C PRO A 193 29.20 45.88 9.40
N ASP A 194 28.47 46.77 10.07
CA ASP A 194 28.05 48.05 9.49
C ASP A 194 29.10 49.16 9.71
N SER A 195 30.07 48.95 10.60
CA SER A 195 31.21 49.85 10.86
C SER A 195 32.53 49.08 10.98
N PRO A 196 33.39 49.08 9.95
CA PRO A 196 34.69 48.39 9.99
C PRO A 196 35.59 48.80 11.17
N GLU A 197 35.56 50.07 11.55
CA GLU A 197 36.36 50.63 12.65
C GLU A 197 35.92 50.08 14.01
N PHE A 198 34.61 49.88 14.23
CA PHE A 198 34.08 49.27 15.44
C PHE A 198 34.53 47.81 15.61
N TYR A 199 34.47 47.02 14.53
CA TYR A 199 34.92 45.63 14.56
C TYR A 199 36.42 45.51 14.73
N GLU A 200 37.17 46.43 14.12
CA GLU A 200 38.60 46.54 14.34
C GLU A 200 38.91 46.79 15.82
N MET A 201 38.23 47.74 16.46
CA MET A 201 38.38 48.00 17.89
C MET A 201 38.07 46.74 18.71
N ILE A 202 36.94 46.08 18.49
CA ILE A 202 36.58 44.84 19.20
C ILE A 202 37.67 43.79 19.02
N GLY A 203 38.14 43.62 17.79
CA GLY A 203 39.21 42.69 17.47
C GLY A 203 40.49 42.95 18.26
N PHE A 204 40.93 44.21 18.34
CA PHE A 204 42.13 44.56 19.09
C PHE A 204 41.96 44.48 20.61
N LEU A 205 40.75 44.74 21.13
CA LEU A 205 40.42 44.53 22.53
C LEU A 205 40.41 43.03 22.90
N ASN A 206 40.06 42.18 21.94
CA ASN A 206 39.95 40.74 22.12
C ASN A 206 41.20 39.95 21.67
N LEU A 207 42.23 40.65 21.17
CA LEU A 207 43.49 40.06 20.71
C LEU A 207 44.14 39.12 21.75
N PRO A 208 44.19 39.42 23.07
CA PRO A 208 44.72 38.48 24.06
C PRO A 208 43.99 37.14 24.07
N ARG A 209 42.66 37.15 23.99
CA ARG A 209 41.83 35.94 23.96
C ARG A 209 42.02 35.17 22.66
N LEU A 210 42.16 35.88 21.53
CA LEU A 210 42.49 35.26 20.25
C LEU A 210 43.82 34.50 20.35
N ILE A 211 44.85 35.11 20.93
CA ILE A 211 46.16 34.46 21.13
C ILE A 211 46.03 33.20 22.02
N GLU A 212 45.33 33.28 23.15
CA GLU A 212 45.03 32.12 24.00
C GLU A 212 44.29 31.01 23.21
N THR A 213 43.34 31.40 22.36
CA THR A 213 42.57 30.47 21.53
C THR A 213 43.44 29.84 20.44
N MET A 214 44.38 30.58 19.85
CA MET A 214 45.35 30.06 18.89
C MET A 214 46.26 29.01 19.53
N GLU A 215 46.77 29.25 20.74
CA GLU A 215 47.58 28.29 21.50
C GLU A 215 46.79 27.01 21.82
N SER A 216 45.55 27.15 22.33
CA SER A 216 44.67 26.00 22.58
C SER A 216 44.34 25.23 21.30
N THR A 217 44.11 25.95 20.21
CA THR A 217 43.86 25.37 18.89
C THR A 217 45.08 24.62 18.37
N ALA A 218 46.30 25.12 18.60
CA ALA A 218 47.53 24.43 18.23
C ALA A 218 47.66 23.06 18.94
N ILE A 219 47.29 22.97 20.22
CA ILE A 219 47.25 21.70 20.96
C ILE A 219 46.26 20.72 20.30
N GLN A 220 45.09 21.21 19.87
CA GLN A 220 44.13 20.38 19.15
C GLN A 220 44.70 19.92 17.81
N ILE A 221 45.25 20.82 16.99
CA ILE A 221 45.88 20.50 15.70
C ILE A 221 46.96 19.42 15.85
N GLU A 222 47.79 19.52 16.89
CA GLU A 222 48.82 18.52 17.21
C GLU A 222 48.22 17.15 17.53
N SER A 223 47.09 17.11 18.26
CA SER A 223 46.39 15.85 18.54
C SER A 223 45.88 15.15 17.27
N PHE A 224 45.67 15.90 16.18
CA PHE A 224 45.32 15.40 14.85
C PHE A 224 46.54 15.04 13.97
N GLN A 225 47.75 14.98 14.54
CA GLN A 225 49.01 14.63 13.87
C GLN A 225 49.54 15.71 12.90
N TYR A 226 49.16 16.98 13.10
CA TYR A 226 49.67 18.12 12.31
C TYR A 226 50.69 18.96 13.11
N ALA A 227 51.78 18.34 13.54
CA ALA A 227 52.75 18.97 14.45
C ALA A 227 53.41 20.24 13.86
N ASP A 228 53.69 20.25 12.56
CA ASP A 228 54.25 21.38 11.81
C ASP A 228 53.32 22.61 11.79
N LYS A 229 52.02 22.38 11.54
CA LYS A 229 50.99 23.44 11.56
C LYS A 229 50.72 23.93 12.97
N ALA A 230 50.72 23.03 13.95
CA ALA A 230 50.61 23.38 15.35
C ALA A 230 51.75 24.31 15.79
N GLU A 231 53.01 23.97 15.46
CA GLU A 231 54.15 24.84 15.80
C GLU A 231 54.11 26.16 15.03
N SER A 232 53.69 26.17 13.77
CA SER A 232 53.50 27.41 13.01
C SER A 232 52.44 28.32 13.65
N LEU A 233 51.34 27.75 14.14
CA LEU A 233 50.30 28.50 14.84
C LEU A 233 50.78 29.05 16.19
N ARG A 234 51.58 28.28 16.94
CA ARG A 234 52.23 28.74 18.19
C ARG A 234 53.24 29.86 17.91
N ALA A 235 54.07 29.70 16.90
CA ALA A 235 55.04 30.73 16.50
C ALA A 235 54.31 32.04 16.16
N LEU A 236 53.19 31.96 15.44
CA LEU A 236 52.34 33.10 15.14
C LEU A 236 51.71 33.70 16.39
N ALA A 237 51.16 32.88 17.29
CA ALA A 237 50.58 33.31 18.57
C ALA A 237 51.63 34.03 19.45
N ARG A 238 52.86 33.51 19.56
CA ARG A 238 53.98 34.15 20.25
C ARG A 238 54.36 35.50 19.64
N ASN A 239 54.39 35.60 18.30
CA ASN A 239 54.66 36.86 17.60
C ASN A 239 53.56 37.90 17.92
N LEU A 240 52.29 37.50 17.83
CA LEU A 240 51.16 38.35 18.18
C LEU A 240 51.17 38.75 19.65
N GLN A 241 51.57 37.86 20.56
CA GLN A 241 51.73 38.16 21.99
C GLN A 241 52.76 39.27 22.19
N LYS A 242 53.92 39.18 21.54
CA LYS A 242 54.95 40.23 21.61
C LYS A 242 54.40 41.59 21.11
N LYS A 243 53.76 41.60 19.95
CA LYS A 243 53.14 42.83 19.38
C LYS A 243 52.01 43.38 20.25
N ASN A 244 51.25 42.52 20.91
CA ASN A 244 50.20 42.92 21.85
C ASN A 244 50.79 43.58 23.11
N GLU A 245 51.92 43.11 23.62
CA GLU A 245 52.63 43.78 24.72
C GLU A 245 53.21 45.13 24.27
N GLU A 246 53.78 45.23 23.07
CA GLU A 246 54.19 46.52 22.48
C GLU A 246 53.00 47.49 22.36
N LEU A 247 51.84 47.00 21.92
CA LEU A 247 50.61 47.78 21.80
C LEU A 247 50.15 48.29 23.18
N LYS A 248 50.15 47.44 24.20
CA LYS A 248 49.85 47.85 25.58
C LYS A 248 50.79 48.93 26.07
N GLN A 249 52.09 48.82 25.78
CA GLN A 249 53.09 49.83 26.16
C GLN A 249 52.80 51.17 25.47
N LEU A 250 52.48 51.18 24.17
CA LEU A 250 52.12 52.41 23.44
C LEU A 250 50.87 53.08 24.02
N PHE A 251 49.84 52.31 24.36
CA PHE A 251 48.63 52.86 25.01
C PHE A 251 48.86 53.36 26.44
N ALA A 252 49.92 52.91 27.11
CA ALA A 252 50.30 53.38 28.45
C ALA A 252 51.13 54.68 28.43
N GLN A 253 51.62 55.11 27.25
CA GLN A 253 52.39 56.34 27.11
C GLN A 253 51.51 57.59 27.30
N GLN A 254 52.12 58.67 27.76
CA GLN A 254 51.50 60.00 27.82
C GLN A 254 52.49 61.04 27.25
N PRO A 255 52.19 61.69 26.11
CA PRO A 255 51.00 61.52 25.26
C PRO A 255 51.00 60.19 24.49
N ILE A 256 49.81 59.74 24.08
CA ILE A 256 49.62 58.54 23.25
C ILE A 256 50.05 58.87 21.81
N ASP A 257 50.96 58.08 21.24
CA ASP A 257 51.35 58.19 19.83
C ASP A 257 50.38 57.37 18.95
N ALA A 258 49.36 58.05 18.43
CA ALA A 258 48.35 57.44 17.56
C ALA A 258 48.95 56.88 16.26
N THR A 259 50.02 57.48 15.73
CA THR A 259 50.65 57.06 14.48
C THR A 259 51.32 55.69 14.67
N LEU A 260 52.13 55.54 15.73
CA LEU A 260 52.78 54.28 16.06
C LEU A 260 51.77 53.16 16.35
N ILE A 261 50.65 53.49 17.02
CA ILE A 261 49.59 52.51 17.27
C ILE A 261 48.95 52.04 15.96
N VAL A 262 48.62 52.95 15.04
CA VAL A 262 48.04 52.60 13.73
C VAL A 262 49.00 51.73 12.91
N GLU A 263 50.31 52.05 12.92
CA GLU A 263 51.33 51.25 12.25
C GLU A 263 51.47 49.85 12.87
N LEU A 264 51.48 49.75 14.20
CA LEU A 264 51.56 48.47 14.90
C LEU A 264 50.30 47.63 14.65
N LYS A 265 49.11 48.23 14.66
CA LYS A 265 47.85 47.55 14.28
C LYS A 265 47.89 47.02 12.85
N LYS A 266 48.40 47.81 11.89
CA LYS A 266 48.61 47.37 10.51
C LYS A 266 49.58 46.19 10.45
N SER A 267 50.65 46.22 11.23
CA SER A 267 51.63 45.12 11.36
C SER A 267 51.02 43.86 11.99
N ILE A 268 50.15 43.99 12.99
CA ILE A 268 49.41 42.87 13.59
C ILE A 268 48.47 42.25 12.57
N LYS A 269 47.69 43.07 11.85
CA LYS A 269 46.80 42.60 10.77
C LYS A 269 47.58 41.86 9.68
N ALA A 270 48.74 42.39 9.26
CA ALA A 270 49.60 41.72 8.28
C ALA A 270 50.05 40.34 8.76
N THR A 271 50.47 40.23 10.03
CA THR A 271 50.80 38.93 10.66
C THR A 271 49.60 38.00 10.72
N LEU A 272 48.41 38.48 11.04
CA LEU A 272 47.19 37.66 11.02
C LEU A 272 46.81 37.15 9.63
N LYS A 273 47.26 37.79 8.53
CA LYS A 273 47.08 37.23 7.18
C LYS A 273 47.86 35.93 6.98
N GLU A 274 48.94 35.71 7.72
CA GLU A 274 49.75 34.49 7.66
C GLU A 274 49.00 33.27 8.19
N VAL A 275 47.99 33.47 9.06
CA VAL A 275 47.10 32.40 9.58
C VAL A 275 46.62 31.49 8.45
N ARG A 276 46.20 32.08 7.32
CA ARG A 276 45.71 31.32 6.16
C ARG A 276 46.75 30.33 5.63
N THR A 277 48.02 30.74 5.58
CA THR A 277 49.09 29.89 5.04
C THR A 277 49.37 28.67 5.91
N ILE A 278 49.10 28.75 7.22
CA ILE A 278 49.28 27.65 8.16
C ILE A 278 48.29 26.51 7.89
N PHE A 279 47.04 26.83 7.58
CA PHE A 279 46.01 25.82 7.36
C PHE A 279 46.02 25.23 5.94
N GLY A 280 46.66 25.92 4.99
CA GLY A 280 46.90 25.42 3.63
C GLY A 280 45.61 25.03 2.92
N SER A 281 45.64 23.93 2.17
CA SER A 281 44.46 23.28 1.56
C SER A 281 43.97 22.05 2.37
N ASP A 282 44.42 21.91 3.62
CA ASP A 282 44.10 20.75 4.44
C ASP A 282 42.73 20.93 5.11
N LEU A 283 41.80 20.07 4.72
CA LEU A 283 40.40 20.19 5.13
C LEU A 283 40.21 20.05 6.64
N GLN A 284 40.95 19.15 7.29
CA GLN A 284 40.80 18.94 8.73
C GLN A 284 41.37 20.13 9.50
N ALA A 285 42.52 20.64 9.08
CA ALA A 285 43.10 21.84 9.66
C ALA A 285 42.16 23.06 9.49
N MET A 286 41.55 23.24 8.32
CA MET A 286 40.54 24.28 8.07
C MET A 286 39.30 24.13 8.97
N ARG A 287 38.81 22.91 9.19
CA ARG A 287 37.67 22.68 10.10
C ARG A 287 38.02 23.09 11.54
N ILE A 288 39.24 22.76 11.99
CA ILE A 288 39.71 23.12 13.33
C ILE A 288 39.79 24.64 13.45
N PHE A 289 40.36 25.30 12.44
CA PHE A 289 40.38 26.75 12.34
C PHE A 289 38.98 27.35 12.40
N HIS A 290 38.06 26.86 11.56
CA HIS A 290 36.72 27.40 11.46
C HIS A 290 35.95 27.27 12.79
N LYS A 291 36.07 26.13 13.45
CA LYS A 291 35.40 25.87 14.73
C LYS A 291 35.91 26.79 15.85
N ASN A 292 37.22 26.95 15.96
CA ASN A 292 37.82 27.59 17.14
C ASN A 292 38.11 29.08 16.94
N LEU A 293 38.47 29.49 15.72
CA LEU A 293 39.00 30.83 15.44
C LEU A 293 38.02 31.74 14.69
N THR A 294 37.11 31.21 13.85
CA THR A 294 36.09 32.05 13.19
C THR A 294 35.22 32.86 14.16
N PRO A 295 34.83 32.37 15.35
CA PRO A 295 34.11 33.18 16.34
C PRO A 295 34.89 34.42 16.82
N GLN A 296 36.21 34.49 16.57
CA GLN A 296 37.11 35.58 16.95
C GLN A 296 37.64 36.35 15.72
N SER A 297 36.98 36.20 14.56
CA SER A 297 37.50 36.62 13.24
C SER A 297 37.48 38.11 12.95
N SER A 298 37.13 39.00 13.88
CA SER A 298 37.02 40.43 13.59
C SER A 298 38.33 41.06 13.07
N LEU A 299 39.50 40.50 13.41
CA LEU A 299 40.80 40.94 12.88
C LEU A 299 41.27 40.22 11.59
N PHE A 300 40.58 39.16 11.16
CA PHE A 300 40.95 38.31 10.03
C PHE A 300 39.72 37.78 9.28
N SER A 301 38.69 38.62 9.14
CA SER A 301 37.38 38.25 8.60
C SER A 301 37.49 37.75 7.16
N GLU A 302 38.35 38.37 6.34
CA GLU A 302 38.65 37.94 4.97
C GLU A 302 39.14 36.48 4.93
N GLN A 303 40.08 36.13 5.81
CA GLN A 303 40.65 34.77 5.88
C GLN A 303 39.61 33.77 6.38
N ALA A 304 38.80 34.18 7.37
CA ALA A 304 37.73 33.33 7.90
C ALA A 304 36.63 33.08 6.87
N GLU A 305 36.23 34.09 6.11
CA GLU A 305 35.25 33.97 5.03
C GLU A 305 35.77 33.06 3.90
N GLU A 306 37.04 33.24 3.52
CA GLU A 306 37.66 32.41 2.49
C GLU A 306 37.75 30.93 2.90
N ILE A 307 38.19 30.65 4.14
CA ILE A 307 38.20 29.28 4.66
C ILE A 307 36.79 28.71 4.75
N SER A 308 35.80 29.51 5.15
CA SER A 308 34.39 29.08 5.17
C SER A 308 33.89 28.73 3.77
N LYS A 309 34.23 29.54 2.75
CA LYS A 309 33.91 29.26 1.35
C LYS A 309 34.58 27.98 0.86
N GLN A 310 35.85 27.74 1.19
CA GLN A 310 36.56 26.53 0.80
C GLN A 310 35.99 25.28 1.50
N LEU A 311 35.64 25.39 2.79
CA LEU A 311 34.96 24.32 3.53
C LEU A 311 33.59 24.01 2.93
N GLU A 312 32.80 25.02 2.57
CA GLU A 312 31.51 24.82 1.92
C GLU A 312 31.69 24.19 0.53
N GLN A 313 32.67 24.62 -0.26
CA GLN A 313 32.99 23.98 -1.54
C GLN A 313 33.38 22.51 -1.36
N ALA A 314 34.26 22.21 -0.40
CA ALA A 314 34.65 20.83 -0.10
C ALA A 314 33.47 19.99 0.42
N PHE A 315 32.58 20.58 1.23
CA PHE A 315 31.35 19.95 1.67
C PHE A 315 30.43 19.62 0.50
N LEU A 316 30.30 20.52 -0.48
CA LEU A 316 29.49 20.31 -1.69
C LEU A 316 30.08 19.23 -2.62
N GLN A 317 31.41 19.04 -2.58
CA GLN A 317 32.10 17.98 -3.33
C GLN A 317 32.13 16.63 -2.58
N ASP A 318 31.70 16.58 -1.31
CA ASP A 318 31.58 15.32 -0.57
C ASP A 318 30.61 14.38 -1.32
N LYS A 319 31.01 13.12 -1.51
CA LYS A 319 30.22 12.14 -2.29
C LYS A 319 28.79 12.00 -1.76
N PHE A 320 28.62 12.11 -0.45
CA PHE A 320 27.32 12.05 0.20
C PHE A 320 26.49 13.31 -0.10
N THR A 321 27.06 14.50 0.04
CA THR A 321 26.39 15.77 -0.30
C THR A 321 25.97 15.80 -1.77
N LEU A 322 26.83 15.34 -2.68
CA LEU A 322 26.51 15.19 -4.10
C LEU A 322 25.36 14.19 -4.31
N GLY A 323 25.35 13.09 -3.57
CA GLY A 323 24.24 12.14 -3.57
C GLY A 323 22.91 12.75 -3.09
N LEU A 324 22.93 13.57 -2.04
CA LEU A 324 21.76 14.30 -1.58
C LEU A 324 21.31 15.39 -2.56
N GLN A 325 22.23 16.05 -3.26
CA GLN A 325 21.89 16.97 -4.35
C GLN A 325 21.20 16.25 -5.50
N LYS A 326 21.74 15.11 -5.93
CA LYS A 326 21.07 14.25 -6.93
C LYS A 326 19.70 13.78 -6.46
N LEU A 327 19.51 13.53 -5.16
CA LEU A 327 18.19 13.23 -4.61
C LEU A 327 17.22 14.40 -4.69
N LYS A 328 17.70 15.63 -4.47
CA LYS A 328 16.92 16.86 -4.69
C LYS A 328 16.56 17.03 -6.16
N GLU A 329 17.50 16.81 -7.07
CA GLU A 329 17.24 16.84 -8.53
C GLU A 329 16.18 15.80 -8.91
N PHE A 330 16.33 14.56 -8.44
CA PHE A 330 15.34 13.50 -8.67
C PHE A 330 13.96 13.89 -8.15
N SER A 331 13.87 14.56 -7.00
CA SER A 331 12.60 14.98 -6.42
C SER A 331 11.78 15.91 -7.34
N THR A 332 12.43 16.64 -8.25
CA THR A 332 11.74 17.51 -9.23
C THR A 332 10.98 16.73 -10.30
N THR A 333 11.30 15.45 -10.47
CA THR A 333 10.62 14.53 -11.41
C THR A 333 9.40 13.85 -10.80
N LEU A 334 9.17 14.05 -9.50
CA LEU A 334 8.12 13.37 -8.73
C LEU A 334 6.82 14.19 -8.66
N SER A 335 5.75 13.54 -8.19
CA SER A 335 4.53 14.27 -7.82
C SER A 335 4.82 15.24 -6.65
N PRO A 336 4.07 16.35 -6.50
CA PRO A 336 4.37 17.36 -5.48
C PRO A 336 4.46 16.80 -4.05
N ILE A 337 3.60 15.86 -3.69
CA ILE A 337 3.57 15.22 -2.36
C ILE A 337 4.86 14.41 -2.13
N MET A 338 5.31 13.66 -3.14
CA MET A 338 6.53 12.88 -3.06
C MET A 338 7.77 13.77 -3.08
N ALA A 339 7.79 14.78 -3.95
CA ALA A 339 8.84 15.77 -4.02
C ALA A 339 9.09 16.42 -2.64
N GLN A 340 8.01 16.84 -1.95
CA GLN A 340 8.12 17.44 -0.62
C GLN A 340 8.74 16.48 0.41
N LYS A 341 8.33 15.20 0.41
CA LYS A 341 8.87 14.18 1.33
C LYS A 341 10.36 13.91 1.07
N PHE A 342 10.75 13.76 -0.20
CA PHE A 342 12.15 13.56 -0.60
C PHE A 342 13.01 14.79 -0.26
N LEU A 343 12.52 16.00 -0.54
CA LEU A 343 13.21 17.25 -0.22
C LEU A 343 13.40 17.41 1.29
N LYS A 344 12.38 17.11 2.09
CA LYS A 344 12.47 17.15 3.55
C LYS A 344 13.58 16.22 4.04
N LEU A 345 13.54 14.95 3.64
CA LEU A 345 14.53 13.95 4.03
C LEU A 345 15.95 14.36 3.59
N ALA A 346 16.11 14.82 2.34
CA ALA A 346 17.40 15.27 1.83
C ALA A 346 17.93 16.50 2.59
N ASN A 347 17.07 17.45 2.96
CA ASN A 347 17.45 18.65 3.71
C ASN A 347 17.84 18.34 5.16
N GLU A 348 17.08 17.46 5.83
CA GLU A 348 17.39 17.04 7.20
C GLU A 348 18.74 16.33 7.26
N GLN A 349 19.00 15.40 6.33
CA GLN A 349 20.29 14.71 6.25
C GLN A 349 21.43 15.63 5.82
N MET A 350 21.16 16.60 4.92
CA MET A 350 22.16 17.60 4.54
C MET A 350 22.55 18.48 5.72
N LYS A 351 21.58 18.84 6.58
CA LYS A 351 21.83 19.59 7.82
C LYS A 351 22.68 18.78 8.79
N VAL A 352 22.28 17.53 9.09
CA VAL A 352 23.03 16.64 10.00
C VAL A 352 24.46 16.41 9.49
N ARG A 353 24.61 16.16 8.18
CA ARG A 353 25.94 15.97 7.57
C ARG A 353 26.76 17.24 7.63
N ARG A 354 26.16 18.42 7.37
CA ARG A 354 26.85 19.71 7.47
C ARG A 354 27.36 19.92 8.90
N ASP A 355 26.51 19.72 9.90
CA ASP A 355 26.87 19.87 11.31
C ASP A 355 28.02 18.91 11.67
N ASN A 356 27.94 17.64 11.26
CA ASN A 356 28.99 16.64 11.49
C ASN A 356 30.30 16.95 10.73
N PHE A 357 30.20 17.47 9.50
CA PHE A 357 31.35 17.89 8.69
C PHE A 357 32.16 18.98 9.41
N TYR A 358 31.50 19.85 10.15
CA TYR A 358 32.16 20.89 10.95
C TYR A 358 32.60 20.41 12.36
N GLN A 359 32.09 19.29 12.89
CA GLN A 359 32.28 18.92 14.31
C GLN A 359 33.62 18.23 14.69
N LEU A 360 34.58 18.05 13.79
CA LEU A 360 35.93 17.49 14.05
C LEU A 360 35.97 16.03 14.53
N GLU A 361 34.90 15.26 14.41
CA GLU A 361 34.96 13.85 14.80
C GLU A 361 35.82 13.06 13.82
N ARG A 362 36.91 12.44 14.34
CA ARG A 362 37.80 11.50 13.62
C ARG A 362 37.05 10.32 12.96
N LYS A 363 35.78 10.14 13.30
CA LYS A 363 34.93 9.03 12.90
C LYS A 363 33.82 9.43 11.92
N SER A 364 34.01 10.48 11.10
CA SER A 364 33.02 10.84 10.07
C SER A 364 32.74 9.71 9.06
N ASP A 365 33.60 8.69 9.03
CA ASP A 365 33.47 7.48 8.23
C ASP A 365 32.57 6.41 8.89
N ASP A 366 32.32 6.49 10.20
CA ASP A 366 31.40 5.60 10.94
C ASP A 366 29.94 6.07 10.85
N TYR A 367 29.64 7.20 10.20
CA TYR A 367 28.26 7.61 9.98
C TYR A 367 27.61 6.65 8.99
N SER A 368 26.98 5.60 9.54
CA SER A 368 26.32 4.58 8.75
C SER A 368 25.28 5.24 7.86
N PHE A 369 25.43 5.02 6.55
CA PHE A 369 24.48 5.46 5.53
C PHE A 369 23.17 4.66 5.56
N GLU A 370 23.19 3.54 6.30
CA GLU A 370 22.12 2.55 6.33
C GLU A 370 20.79 3.07 6.88
N PRO A 371 20.71 3.88 7.97
CA PRO A 371 19.44 4.40 8.46
C PRO A 371 18.74 5.29 7.42
N PHE A 372 19.50 6.14 6.72
CA PHE A 372 18.97 6.97 5.65
C PHE A 372 18.49 6.13 4.46
N LEU A 373 19.28 5.12 4.05
CA LEU A 373 18.85 4.22 2.98
C LEU A 373 17.57 3.47 3.34
N LYS A 374 17.43 3.02 4.59
CA LYS A 374 16.21 2.35 5.08
C LYS A 374 15.01 3.30 5.09
N GLU A 375 15.20 4.55 5.48
CA GLU A 375 14.13 5.55 5.45
C GLU A 375 13.73 5.87 4.00
N LEU A 376 14.70 6.04 3.11
CA LEU A 376 14.46 6.25 1.69
C LEU A 376 13.80 5.04 1.01
N GLU A 377 14.22 3.83 1.36
CA GLU A 377 13.58 2.58 0.95
C GLU A 377 12.12 2.57 1.40
N SER A 378 11.85 2.83 2.68
CA SER A 378 10.50 2.90 3.23
C SER A 378 9.64 3.92 2.48
N LEU A 379 10.20 5.08 2.14
CA LEU A 379 9.49 6.14 1.43
C LEU A 379 9.17 5.76 -0.03
N LEU A 380 10.13 5.14 -0.72
CA LEU A 380 9.94 4.61 -2.08
C LEU A 380 8.89 3.50 -2.10
N LEU A 381 8.90 2.61 -1.11
CA LEU A 381 7.97 1.50 -1.04
C LEU A 381 6.57 1.95 -0.63
N GLN A 382 6.45 2.79 0.39
CA GLN A 382 5.15 3.20 0.92
C GLN A 382 4.36 4.11 -0.04
N TYR A 383 5.06 4.92 -0.84
CA TYR A 383 4.41 5.98 -1.63
C TYR A 383 4.83 6.00 -3.10
N GLY A 384 5.85 5.25 -3.50
CA GLY A 384 6.29 5.20 -4.89
C GLY A 384 5.33 4.39 -5.75
N PHE A 385 4.83 4.98 -6.82
CA PHE A 385 4.22 4.20 -7.90
C PHE A 385 5.31 3.48 -8.71
N GLU A 386 4.93 2.47 -9.51
CA GLU A 386 5.85 1.69 -10.35
C GLU A 386 6.78 2.60 -11.16
N LYS A 387 6.19 3.61 -11.82
CA LYS A 387 6.92 4.62 -12.58
C LYS A 387 7.96 5.36 -11.73
N THR A 388 7.66 5.66 -10.47
CA THR A 388 8.59 6.35 -9.54
C THR A 388 9.76 5.46 -9.16
N ILE A 389 9.51 4.19 -8.81
CA ILE A 389 10.56 3.24 -8.44
C ILE A 389 11.48 2.95 -9.64
N LEU A 390 10.90 2.76 -10.82
CA LEU A 390 11.68 2.58 -12.06
C LEU A 390 12.49 3.84 -12.40
N SER A 391 11.89 5.03 -12.29
CA SER A 391 12.62 6.29 -12.49
C SER A 391 13.75 6.46 -11.48
N PHE A 392 13.54 6.08 -10.21
CA PHE A 392 14.58 6.11 -9.19
C PHE A 392 15.73 5.16 -9.56
N ARG A 393 15.42 3.91 -9.91
CA ARG A 393 16.41 2.93 -10.36
C ARG A 393 17.21 3.48 -11.54
N ASP A 394 16.55 3.98 -12.56
CA ASP A 394 17.20 4.43 -13.80
C ASP A 394 18.05 5.69 -13.55
N PHE A 395 17.59 6.60 -12.69
CA PHE A 395 18.31 7.82 -12.31
C PHE A 395 19.55 7.50 -11.46
N PHE A 396 19.48 6.50 -10.58
CA PHE A 396 20.53 6.19 -9.60
C PHE A 396 21.37 4.94 -9.90
N LYS A 397 21.16 4.25 -11.03
CA LYS A 397 21.87 3.01 -11.38
C LYS A 397 23.40 3.14 -11.37
N GLU A 398 23.93 4.30 -11.73
CA GLU A 398 25.39 4.58 -11.74
C GLU A 398 25.88 5.22 -10.43
N SER A 399 25.01 5.41 -9.43
CA SER A 399 25.39 6.05 -8.17
C SER A 399 25.86 5.00 -7.16
N PRO A 400 27.16 4.98 -6.77
CA PRO A 400 27.66 4.02 -5.77
C PRO A 400 26.95 4.18 -4.43
N LEU A 401 26.52 5.40 -4.11
CA LEU A 401 25.82 5.72 -2.88
C LEU A 401 24.49 4.96 -2.78
N PHE A 402 23.70 4.96 -3.85
CA PHE A 402 22.38 4.33 -3.87
C PHE A 402 22.38 2.88 -4.41
N ALA A 403 23.56 2.33 -4.71
CA ALA A 403 23.71 0.96 -5.23
C ALA A 403 23.01 -0.12 -4.38
N PRO A 404 23.07 -0.10 -3.02
CA PRO A 404 22.34 -1.08 -2.21
C PRO A 404 20.83 -1.03 -2.44
N LEU A 405 20.26 0.17 -2.53
CA LEU A 405 18.83 0.39 -2.74
C LEU A 405 18.40 -0.01 -4.17
N VAL A 406 19.22 0.33 -5.17
CA VAL A 406 19.02 -0.10 -6.56
C VAL A 406 19.03 -1.64 -6.65
N THR A 407 19.93 -2.30 -5.93
CA THR A 407 20.02 -3.77 -5.88
C THR A 407 18.74 -4.39 -5.29
N ILE A 408 18.24 -3.85 -4.17
CA ILE A 408 16.97 -4.29 -3.56
C ILE A 408 15.81 -4.12 -4.54
N ILE A 409 15.72 -2.97 -5.21
CA ILE A 409 14.68 -2.71 -6.22
C ILE A 409 14.77 -3.72 -7.36
N ASN A 410 15.97 -3.97 -7.89
CA ASN A 410 16.17 -4.92 -8.98
C ASN A 410 15.75 -6.34 -8.59
N GLN A 411 16.12 -6.80 -7.38
CA GLN A 411 15.73 -8.11 -6.89
C GLN A 411 14.20 -8.24 -6.79
N ARG A 412 13.51 -7.23 -6.23
CA ARG A 412 12.04 -7.23 -6.16
C ARG A 412 11.41 -7.26 -7.55
N MET A 413 11.93 -6.48 -8.50
CA MET A 413 11.42 -6.45 -9.89
C MET A 413 11.54 -7.81 -10.59
N VAL A 414 12.66 -8.53 -10.41
CA VAL A 414 12.83 -9.89 -10.95
C VAL A 414 11.79 -10.85 -10.35
N GLU A 415 11.53 -10.75 -9.06
CA GLU A 415 10.52 -11.59 -8.41
C GLU A 415 9.09 -11.28 -8.87
N ILE A 416 8.76 -10.01 -9.11
CA ILE A 416 7.47 -9.57 -9.67
C ILE A 416 7.32 -10.05 -11.12
N GLU A 417 8.39 -10.00 -11.91
CA GLU A 417 8.39 -10.51 -13.29
C GLU A 417 8.09 -12.02 -13.33
N GLY A 418 8.63 -12.77 -12.36
CA GLY A 418 8.29 -14.19 -12.17
C GLY A 418 6.79 -14.42 -11.95
N LEU A 419 6.17 -13.63 -11.06
CA LEU A 419 4.72 -13.69 -10.82
C LEU A 419 3.89 -13.23 -12.03
N SER A 420 4.36 -12.23 -12.78
CA SER A 420 3.69 -11.75 -14.00
C SER A 420 3.68 -12.84 -15.07
N LYS A 421 4.81 -13.51 -15.31
CA LYS A 421 4.90 -14.65 -16.24
C LYS A 421 3.97 -15.79 -15.85
N GLU A 422 3.82 -16.05 -14.55
CA GLU A 422 2.87 -17.04 -14.06
C GLU A 422 1.41 -16.68 -14.37
N LEU A 423 1.02 -15.41 -14.17
CA LEU A 423 -0.31 -14.92 -14.55
C LEU A 423 -0.53 -14.93 -16.06
N GLU A 424 0.49 -14.66 -16.87
CA GLU A 424 0.43 -14.74 -18.33
C GLU A 424 0.23 -16.19 -18.79
N HIS A 425 0.94 -17.14 -18.17
CA HIS A 425 0.77 -18.56 -18.46
C HIS A 425 -0.65 -19.02 -18.11
N LEU A 426 -1.18 -18.61 -16.94
CA LEU A 426 -2.56 -18.87 -16.56
C LEU A 426 -3.56 -18.21 -17.50
N GLN A 427 -3.32 -16.97 -17.94
CA GLN A 427 -4.16 -16.31 -18.94
C GLN A 427 -4.22 -17.08 -20.25
N LYS A 428 -3.08 -17.60 -20.72
CA LYS A 428 -3.02 -18.42 -21.94
C LYS A 428 -3.88 -19.67 -21.81
N PHE A 429 -3.75 -20.40 -20.70
CA PHE A 429 -4.60 -21.55 -20.40
C PHE A 429 -6.08 -21.17 -20.38
N VAL A 430 -6.46 -20.10 -19.69
CA VAL A 430 -7.86 -19.66 -19.58
C VAL A 430 -8.48 -19.30 -20.93
N ASN A 431 -7.67 -18.80 -21.87
CA ASN A 431 -8.13 -18.53 -23.23
C ASN A 431 -8.48 -19.83 -23.98
N GLU A 432 -7.76 -20.93 -23.72
CA GLU A 432 -7.94 -22.26 -24.31
C GLU A 432 -9.10 -23.04 -23.65
N VAL A 433 -9.51 -22.69 -22.42
CA VAL A 433 -10.69 -23.29 -21.76
C VAL A 433 -11.98 -22.91 -22.51
N THR A 434 -12.74 -23.94 -22.92
CA THR A 434 -14.04 -23.82 -23.59
C THR A 434 -15.24 -23.85 -22.62
N ASP A 435 -15.00 -24.19 -21.36
CA ASP A 435 -15.99 -24.32 -20.28
C ASP A 435 -16.43 -22.93 -19.76
N SER A 436 -17.69 -22.56 -19.99
CA SER A 436 -18.16 -21.18 -19.78
C SER A 436 -18.10 -20.73 -18.30
N PRO A 437 -18.54 -21.51 -17.30
CA PRO A 437 -18.44 -21.11 -15.89
C PRO A 437 -17.00 -21.05 -15.37
N ALA A 438 -16.17 -22.05 -15.68
CA ALA A 438 -14.76 -22.09 -15.26
C ALA A 438 -13.96 -20.91 -15.83
N LYS A 439 -14.14 -20.63 -17.13
CA LYS A 439 -13.48 -19.51 -17.82
C LYS A 439 -13.81 -18.17 -17.17
N VAL A 440 -15.08 -17.92 -16.85
CA VAL A 440 -15.51 -16.68 -16.18
C VAL A 440 -14.86 -16.55 -14.80
N ALA A 441 -14.87 -17.63 -14.00
CA ALA A 441 -14.26 -17.63 -12.67
C ALA A 441 -12.74 -17.34 -12.74
N PHE A 442 -12.04 -17.94 -13.71
CA PHE A 442 -10.62 -17.69 -13.93
C PHE A 442 -10.33 -16.25 -14.36
N LEU A 443 -11.12 -15.67 -15.26
CA LEU A 443 -10.96 -14.28 -15.67
C LEU A 443 -11.15 -13.32 -14.49
N HIS A 444 -12.10 -13.61 -13.59
CA HIS A 444 -12.27 -12.86 -12.35
C HIS A 444 -11.05 -12.96 -11.43
N LEU A 445 -10.50 -14.16 -11.23
CA LEU A 445 -9.28 -14.38 -10.45
C LEU A 445 -8.09 -13.64 -11.07
N LEU A 446 -7.88 -13.76 -12.38
CA LEU A 446 -6.79 -13.10 -13.11
C LEU A 446 -6.88 -11.58 -12.99
N ASN A 447 -8.07 -10.99 -13.12
CA ASN A 447 -8.25 -9.55 -12.95
C ASN A 447 -7.96 -9.09 -11.51
N ALA A 448 -8.41 -9.86 -10.51
CA ALA A 448 -8.11 -9.59 -9.11
C ALA A 448 -6.61 -9.68 -8.82
N CYS A 449 -5.95 -10.74 -9.29
CA CYS A 449 -4.51 -10.96 -9.11
C CYS A 449 -3.67 -9.94 -9.89
N LYS A 450 -4.05 -9.55 -11.12
CA LYS A 450 -3.37 -8.47 -11.86
C LYS A 450 -3.49 -7.12 -11.14
N SER A 451 -4.63 -6.85 -10.52
CA SER A 451 -4.81 -5.64 -9.70
C SER A 451 -3.96 -5.68 -8.43
N GLU A 452 -3.88 -6.83 -7.78
CA GLU A 452 -3.12 -7.01 -6.53
C GLU A 452 -1.60 -7.07 -6.77
N LEU A 453 -1.15 -7.64 -7.89
CA LEU A 453 0.25 -7.67 -8.29
C LEU A 453 0.81 -6.26 -8.43
N LYS A 454 -0.01 -5.32 -8.96
CA LYS A 454 0.34 -3.89 -9.00
C LYS A 454 0.56 -3.29 -7.63
N THR A 455 -0.03 -3.83 -6.56
CA THR A 455 0.11 -3.28 -5.20
C THR A 455 1.20 -3.98 -4.38
N ILE A 456 1.46 -5.27 -4.64
CA ILE A 456 2.41 -6.09 -3.86
C ILE A 456 3.85 -5.56 -3.96
N CYS A 457 4.22 -4.98 -5.09
CA CYS A 457 5.54 -4.36 -5.30
C CYS A 457 5.87 -3.29 -4.23
N PHE A 458 4.82 -2.70 -3.65
CA PHE A 458 4.89 -1.56 -2.74
C PHE A 458 4.68 -1.95 -1.28
N GLU A 459 4.46 -3.24 -0.99
CA GLU A 459 4.38 -3.67 0.41
C GLU A 459 5.75 -3.63 1.09
N ALA A 460 5.78 -3.08 2.31
CA ALA A 460 7.00 -2.98 3.12
C ALA A 460 7.62 -4.37 3.36
N ASN A 461 6.79 -5.39 3.58
CA ASN A 461 7.20 -6.79 3.70
C ASN A 461 6.88 -7.57 2.41
N PHE A 462 7.64 -7.30 1.35
CA PHE A 462 7.46 -7.91 0.04
C PHE A 462 7.45 -9.45 0.08
N SER A 463 8.30 -10.07 0.93
CA SER A 463 8.34 -11.54 1.06
C SER A 463 7.02 -12.12 1.59
N ALA A 464 6.44 -11.50 2.63
CA ALA A 464 5.14 -11.91 3.16
C ALA A 464 4.00 -11.62 2.17
N ALA A 465 4.03 -10.46 1.52
CA ALA A 465 3.04 -10.06 0.50
C ALA A 465 3.03 -11.03 -0.69
N LYS A 466 4.22 -11.37 -1.21
CA LYS A 466 4.41 -12.37 -2.26
C LYS A 466 3.89 -13.73 -1.84
N SER A 467 4.21 -14.19 -0.63
CA SER A 467 3.76 -15.49 -0.12
C SER A 467 2.23 -15.55 0.00
N LYS A 468 1.61 -14.47 0.50
CA LYS A 468 0.15 -14.32 0.59
C LYS A 468 -0.52 -14.30 -0.79
N PHE A 469 0.08 -13.60 -1.75
CA PHE A 469 -0.39 -13.56 -3.13
C PHE A 469 -0.35 -14.93 -3.79
N GLN A 470 0.78 -15.64 -3.66
CA GLN A 470 0.93 -16.99 -4.19
C GLN A 470 -0.08 -17.95 -3.54
N ALA A 471 -0.28 -17.87 -2.22
CA ALA A 471 -1.29 -18.66 -1.53
C ALA A 471 -2.70 -18.37 -2.06
N LYS A 472 -3.05 -17.10 -2.28
CA LYS A 472 -4.36 -16.70 -2.83
C LYS A 472 -4.55 -17.14 -4.28
N LEU A 473 -3.53 -17.02 -5.11
CA LEU A 473 -3.54 -17.50 -6.49
C LEU A 473 -3.74 -19.01 -6.51
N ASN A 474 -2.97 -19.75 -5.70
CA ASN A 474 -3.06 -21.20 -5.56
C ASN A 474 -4.44 -21.65 -5.07
N ASP A 475 -4.99 -21.00 -4.05
CA ASP A 475 -6.32 -21.31 -3.51
C ASP A 475 -7.43 -21.01 -4.52
N GLY A 476 -7.33 -19.88 -5.23
CA GLY A 476 -8.26 -19.51 -6.28
C GLY A 476 -8.26 -20.50 -7.45
N VAL A 477 -7.08 -20.85 -7.97
CA VAL A 477 -6.92 -21.84 -9.04
C VAL A 477 -7.44 -23.20 -8.59
N THR A 478 -7.09 -23.64 -7.37
CA THR A 478 -7.56 -24.89 -6.77
C THR A 478 -9.08 -24.93 -6.68
N THR A 479 -9.69 -23.87 -6.14
CA THR A 479 -11.14 -23.78 -5.98
C THR A 479 -11.85 -23.85 -7.34
N ILE A 480 -11.38 -23.11 -8.34
CA ILE A 480 -12.00 -23.09 -9.67
C ILE A 480 -11.88 -24.46 -10.34
N LEU A 481 -10.71 -25.11 -10.27
CA LEU A 481 -10.52 -26.41 -10.90
C LEU A 481 -11.32 -27.50 -10.20
N LEU A 482 -11.31 -27.55 -8.87
CA LEU A 482 -11.92 -28.66 -8.15
C LEU A 482 -13.44 -28.55 -7.97
N LYS A 483 -14.00 -27.32 -8.03
CA LYS A 483 -15.43 -27.08 -7.79
C LYS A 483 -16.21 -26.59 -9.01
N ASN A 484 -15.54 -25.90 -9.95
CA ASN A 484 -16.24 -25.16 -11.02
C ASN A 484 -15.82 -25.60 -12.42
N SER A 485 -14.99 -26.64 -12.55
CA SER A 485 -14.43 -27.07 -13.84
C SER A 485 -14.80 -28.50 -14.18
N SER A 486 -15.10 -28.74 -15.45
CA SER A 486 -15.22 -30.10 -15.99
C SER A 486 -13.89 -30.87 -15.95
N LEU A 487 -13.99 -32.20 -16.02
CA LEU A 487 -12.83 -33.10 -16.09
C LEU A 487 -11.94 -32.82 -17.33
N ALA A 488 -12.55 -32.37 -18.43
CA ALA A 488 -11.81 -31.96 -19.63
C ALA A 488 -10.89 -30.76 -19.33
N THR A 489 -11.42 -29.75 -18.65
CA THR A 489 -10.65 -28.58 -18.20
C THR A 489 -9.53 -28.98 -17.23
N MET A 490 -9.78 -29.92 -16.30
CA MET A 490 -8.74 -30.43 -15.39
C MET A 490 -7.61 -31.15 -16.14
N ARG A 491 -7.92 -31.93 -17.19
CA ARG A 491 -6.91 -32.62 -18.00
C ARG A 491 -6.08 -31.64 -18.84
N GLU A 492 -6.72 -30.65 -19.46
CA GLU A 492 -6.00 -29.60 -20.20
C GLU A 492 -5.12 -28.78 -19.25
N PHE A 493 -5.57 -28.53 -18.00
CA PHE A 493 -4.73 -27.91 -16.98
C PHE A 493 -3.48 -28.75 -16.68
N MET A 494 -3.63 -30.06 -16.42
CA MET A 494 -2.50 -30.97 -16.18
C MET A 494 -1.51 -31.01 -17.35
N LYS A 495 -2.00 -30.84 -18.59
CA LYS A 495 -1.18 -30.81 -19.81
C LYS A 495 -0.47 -29.47 -20.01
N ALA A 496 -1.15 -28.34 -19.79
CA ALA A 496 -0.59 -27.01 -19.94
C ALA A 496 0.47 -26.72 -18.86
N PHE A 497 0.25 -27.23 -17.65
CA PHE A 497 1.11 -27.06 -16.50
C PHE A 497 1.87 -28.39 -16.23
N GLY A 498 2.71 -28.86 -17.17
CA GLY A 498 3.53 -30.11 -17.08
C GLY A 498 4.46 -30.20 -15.85
N GLU A 499 5.37 -31.18 -15.73
CA GLU A 499 6.07 -31.53 -14.45
C GLU A 499 6.68 -30.37 -13.62
N GLU A 500 7.16 -29.29 -14.23
CA GLU A 500 7.79 -28.13 -13.57
C GLU A 500 6.79 -27.01 -13.19
N THR A 501 5.98 -27.17 -12.14
CA THR A 501 4.94 -26.17 -11.81
C THR A 501 4.90 -25.66 -10.39
N SER A 502 4.42 -24.42 -10.25
CA SER A 502 4.03 -23.72 -9.02
C SER A 502 2.89 -24.36 -8.21
N TYR A 503 2.23 -25.42 -8.73
CA TYR A 503 1.00 -26.01 -8.14
C TYR A 503 1.14 -27.52 -7.79
N PRO A 504 2.13 -27.96 -7.01
CA PRO A 504 2.38 -29.39 -6.77
C PRO A 504 1.23 -30.10 -6.02
N SER A 505 0.63 -29.46 -5.01
CA SER A 505 -0.49 -30.03 -4.25
C SER A 505 -1.74 -30.22 -5.10
N LEU A 506 -2.08 -29.19 -5.89
CA LEU A 506 -3.24 -29.21 -6.79
C LEU A 506 -3.14 -30.33 -7.83
N LYS A 507 -1.94 -30.61 -8.37
CA LYS A 507 -1.75 -31.74 -9.28
C LYS A 507 -2.07 -33.08 -8.64
N GLN A 508 -1.64 -33.27 -7.40
CA GLN A 508 -1.92 -34.50 -6.67
C GLN A 508 -3.43 -34.66 -6.47
N GLU A 509 -4.13 -33.58 -6.10
CA GLU A 509 -5.59 -33.59 -5.94
C GLU A 509 -6.33 -33.81 -7.26
N ILE A 510 -5.94 -33.15 -8.36
CA ILE A 510 -6.52 -33.38 -9.69
C ILE A 510 -6.26 -34.82 -10.15
N SER A 511 -5.04 -35.34 -9.96
CA SER A 511 -4.69 -36.71 -10.34
C SER A 511 -5.52 -37.72 -9.55
N GLN A 512 -5.72 -37.47 -8.26
CA GLN A 512 -6.57 -38.29 -7.40
C GLN A 512 -8.03 -38.24 -7.85
N LYS A 513 -8.59 -37.05 -8.12
CA LYS A 513 -9.96 -36.92 -8.66
C LYS A 513 -10.13 -37.59 -10.03
N LEU A 514 -9.15 -37.46 -10.92
CA LEU A 514 -9.18 -38.11 -12.23
C LEU A 514 -9.10 -39.65 -12.09
N LYS A 515 -8.32 -40.14 -11.12
CA LYS A 515 -8.26 -41.55 -10.77
C LYS A 515 -9.59 -42.05 -10.23
N GLU A 516 -10.18 -41.35 -9.25
CA GLU A 516 -11.50 -41.66 -8.69
C GLU A 516 -12.58 -41.70 -9.77
N PHE A 517 -12.57 -40.76 -10.71
CA PHE A 517 -13.50 -40.76 -11.85
C PHE A 517 -13.30 -41.97 -12.78
N ASN A 518 -12.06 -42.32 -13.10
CA ASN A 518 -11.76 -43.45 -13.98
C ASN A 518 -12.12 -44.80 -13.32
N GLU A 519 -12.00 -44.89 -12.00
CA GLU A 519 -12.36 -46.07 -11.21
C GLU A 519 -13.86 -46.11 -10.85
N HIS A 520 -14.61 -45.05 -11.20
CA HIS A 520 -16.01 -44.90 -10.80
C HIS A 520 -16.93 -45.96 -11.45
N PRO A 521 -17.87 -46.57 -10.70
CA PRO A 521 -18.77 -47.61 -11.21
C PRO A 521 -19.52 -47.23 -12.49
N VAL A 522 -20.04 -46.01 -12.58
CA VAL A 522 -20.75 -45.51 -13.77
C VAL A 522 -19.84 -45.41 -15.01
N LYS A 523 -18.57 -45.03 -14.85
CA LYS A 523 -17.62 -44.95 -15.97
C LYS A 523 -17.30 -46.34 -16.50
N LEU A 524 -17.01 -47.27 -15.60
CA LEU A 524 -16.82 -48.69 -15.93
C LEU A 524 -18.07 -49.27 -16.59
N LEU A 525 -19.27 -48.92 -16.11
CA LEU A 525 -20.53 -49.32 -16.71
C LEU A 525 -20.64 -48.89 -18.18
N PHE A 526 -20.25 -47.66 -18.53
CA PHE A 526 -20.26 -47.24 -19.93
C PHE A 526 -19.31 -48.05 -20.81
N ASP A 527 -18.14 -48.44 -20.28
CA ASP A 527 -17.20 -49.28 -21.01
C ASP A 527 -17.76 -50.70 -21.19
N TYR A 528 -18.45 -51.26 -20.18
CA TYR A 528 -19.20 -52.51 -20.32
C TYR A 528 -20.36 -52.41 -21.31
N LEU A 529 -21.13 -51.32 -21.29
CA LEU A 529 -22.25 -51.12 -22.21
C LEU A 529 -21.76 -51.02 -23.66
N ARG A 530 -20.60 -50.40 -23.92
CA ARG A 530 -19.98 -50.39 -25.25
C ARG A 530 -19.56 -51.78 -25.71
N LEU A 531 -18.95 -52.56 -24.82
CA LEU A 531 -18.61 -53.96 -25.11
C LEU A 531 -19.86 -54.77 -25.45
N PHE A 532 -20.95 -54.59 -24.69
CA PHE A 532 -22.24 -55.22 -24.97
C PHE A 532 -22.80 -54.79 -26.33
N ILE A 533 -22.86 -53.49 -26.60
CA ILE A 533 -23.41 -52.94 -27.85
C ILE A 533 -22.63 -53.45 -29.06
N ALA A 534 -21.31 -53.62 -28.96
CA ALA A 534 -20.50 -54.18 -30.02
C ALA A 534 -20.92 -55.60 -30.44
N THR A 535 -21.64 -56.33 -29.59
CA THR A 535 -22.16 -57.69 -29.87
C THR A 535 -23.58 -57.71 -30.46
N VAL A 536 -24.24 -56.56 -30.53
CA VAL A 536 -25.67 -56.42 -30.84
C VAL A 536 -25.89 -55.94 -32.29
N PRO A 537 -26.91 -56.46 -33.02
CA PRO A 537 -27.37 -55.86 -34.28
C PRO A 537 -28.08 -54.51 -34.05
N ASN A 538 -27.96 -53.55 -34.99
CA ASN A 538 -28.47 -52.16 -34.88
C ASN A 538 -27.82 -51.29 -33.78
N GLN A 539 -26.47 -51.27 -33.76
CA GLN A 539 -25.66 -50.57 -32.75
C GLN A 539 -25.87 -49.05 -32.69
N ASP A 540 -26.26 -48.41 -33.80
CA ASP A 540 -26.31 -46.95 -33.90
C ASP A 540 -27.25 -46.28 -32.90
N CYS A 541 -28.40 -46.90 -32.61
CA CYS A 541 -29.36 -46.35 -31.66
C CYS A 541 -28.79 -46.36 -30.23
N PHE A 542 -28.21 -47.49 -29.82
CA PHE A 542 -27.60 -47.63 -28.50
C PHE A 542 -26.32 -46.80 -28.37
N ASN A 543 -25.49 -46.74 -29.41
CA ASN A 543 -24.28 -45.90 -29.41
C ASN A 543 -24.62 -44.42 -29.21
N LYS A 544 -25.65 -43.90 -29.91
CA LYS A 544 -26.11 -42.52 -29.71
C LYS A 544 -26.59 -42.28 -28.27
N LEU A 545 -27.37 -43.21 -27.72
CA LEU A 545 -27.83 -43.13 -26.34
C LEU A 545 -26.65 -43.13 -25.37
N ILE A 546 -25.74 -44.09 -25.46
CA ILE A 546 -24.57 -44.21 -24.58
C ILE A 546 -23.69 -42.97 -24.66
N VAL A 547 -23.38 -42.47 -25.86
CA VAL A 547 -22.59 -41.25 -26.03
C VAL A 547 -23.29 -40.06 -25.36
N SER A 548 -24.61 -39.92 -25.54
CA SER A 548 -25.37 -38.83 -24.91
C SER A 548 -25.40 -38.93 -23.38
N GLN A 549 -25.58 -40.13 -22.82
CA GLN A 549 -25.68 -40.34 -21.38
C GLN A 549 -24.31 -40.25 -20.72
N GLN A 550 -23.25 -40.66 -21.41
CA GLN A 550 -21.90 -40.45 -20.92
C GLN A 550 -21.52 -38.98 -20.93
N ALA A 551 -21.86 -38.23 -21.99
CA ALA A 551 -21.64 -36.78 -22.00
C ALA A 551 -22.40 -36.07 -20.86
N TYR A 552 -23.61 -36.53 -20.56
CA TYR A 552 -24.38 -36.05 -19.41
C TYR A 552 -23.68 -36.38 -18.08
N TRP A 553 -23.23 -37.63 -17.90
CA TRP A 553 -22.49 -38.05 -16.69
C TRP A 553 -21.18 -37.29 -16.51
N ASP A 554 -20.40 -37.12 -17.58
CA ASP A 554 -19.13 -36.39 -17.56
C ASP A 554 -19.32 -34.92 -17.14
N MET A 555 -20.49 -34.34 -17.42
CA MET A 555 -20.89 -33.00 -16.99
C MET A 555 -21.39 -32.99 -15.53
N ASP A 556 -22.25 -33.92 -15.14
CA ASP A 556 -22.92 -33.94 -13.83
C ASP A 556 -22.00 -34.41 -12.69
N PHE A 557 -21.10 -35.37 -12.96
CA PHE A 557 -20.10 -35.85 -11.99
C PHE A 557 -19.19 -34.71 -11.51
N SER A 558 -18.93 -33.72 -12.37
CA SER A 558 -18.12 -32.56 -11.99
C SER A 558 -18.81 -31.64 -10.97
N GLN A 559 -20.14 -31.72 -10.85
CA GLN A 559 -20.93 -30.83 -10.00
C GLN A 559 -21.36 -31.48 -8.68
N TYR A 560 -21.62 -32.80 -8.64
CA TYR A 560 -22.16 -33.47 -7.45
C TYR A 560 -21.69 -34.94 -7.29
N PRO A 561 -20.56 -35.23 -6.62
CA PRO A 561 -20.06 -36.59 -6.42
C PRO A 561 -20.70 -37.30 -5.22
N GLY A 562 -22.03 -37.22 -5.06
CA GLY A 562 -22.74 -37.86 -3.94
C GLY A 562 -23.28 -39.24 -4.29
N GLU A 563 -23.29 -40.18 -3.33
CA GLU A 563 -23.82 -41.55 -3.50
C GLU A 563 -25.25 -41.60 -4.11
N ASN A 564 -26.08 -40.59 -3.81
CA ASN A 564 -27.45 -40.50 -4.36
C ASN A 564 -27.49 -40.19 -5.87
N VAL A 565 -26.45 -39.54 -6.40
CA VAL A 565 -26.37 -39.18 -7.84
C VAL A 565 -26.13 -40.43 -8.67
N GLU A 566 -25.33 -41.38 -8.17
CA GLU A 566 -25.08 -42.65 -8.87
C GLU A 566 -26.34 -43.48 -9.02
N VAL A 567 -27.13 -43.60 -7.95
CA VAL A 567 -28.37 -44.39 -7.92
C VAL A 567 -29.42 -43.76 -8.84
N GLU A 568 -29.60 -42.45 -8.76
CA GLU A 568 -30.58 -41.73 -9.58
C GLU A 568 -30.17 -41.74 -11.07
N PHE A 569 -28.88 -41.53 -11.37
CA PHE A 569 -28.37 -41.65 -12.73
C PHE A 569 -28.53 -43.07 -13.27
N GLY A 570 -28.18 -44.10 -12.48
CA GLY A 570 -28.34 -45.51 -12.84
C GLY A 570 -29.79 -45.85 -13.15
N LYS A 571 -30.74 -45.32 -12.38
CA LYS A 571 -32.18 -45.48 -12.63
C LYS A 571 -32.61 -44.85 -13.96
N GLN A 572 -32.22 -43.60 -14.22
CA GLN A 572 -32.55 -42.91 -15.47
C GLN A 572 -31.92 -43.60 -16.69
N LEU A 573 -30.67 -44.05 -16.57
CA LEU A 573 -29.98 -44.82 -17.60
C LEU A 573 -30.71 -46.14 -17.86
N CYS A 574 -31.11 -46.86 -16.81
CA CYS A 574 -31.91 -48.07 -16.92
C CYS A 574 -33.23 -47.83 -17.65
N GLU A 575 -33.96 -46.76 -17.34
CA GLU A 575 -35.21 -46.42 -18.03
C GLU A 575 -35.00 -46.14 -19.52
N LYS A 576 -33.98 -45.35 -19.86
CA LYS A 576 -33.66 -45.05 -21.26
C LYS A 576 -33.20 -46.27 -22.04
N LEU A 577 -32.39 -47.13 -21.41
CA LEU A 577 -31.96 -48.41 -22.01
C LEU A 577 -33.15 -49.36 -22.18
N ASP A 578 -34.07 -49.41 -21.22
CA ASP A 578 -35.29 -50.23 -21.30
C ASP A 578 -36.14 -49.83 -22.51
N ASN A 579 -36.39 -48.53 -22.66
CA ASN A 579 -37.13 -48.00 -23.80
C ASN A 579 -36.42 -48.30 -25.13
N ALA A 580 -35.09 -48.08 -25.20
CA ALA A 580 -34.32 -48.38 -26.40
C ALA A 580 -34.34 -49.88 -26.76
N LEU A 581 -34.34 -50.78 -25.76
CA LEU A 581 -34.46 -52.22 -25.97
C LEU A 581 -35.83 -52.59 -26.55
N LEU A 582 -36.91 -52.05 -26.02
CA LEU A 582 -38.26 -52.33 -26.51
C LEU A 582 -38.51 -51.71 -27.90
N ASP A 583 -38.00 -50.50 -28.14
CA ASP A 583 -38.11 -49.80 -29.42
C ASP A 583 -37.33 -50.50 -30.53
N SER A 584 -36.28 -51.25 -30.19
CA SER A 584 -35.55 -52.09 -31.15
C SER A 584 -36.44 -53.19 -31.78
N ASN A 585 -37.56 -53.55 -31.14
CA ASN A 585 -38.47 -54.63 -31.53
C ASN A 585 -37.77 -55.98 -31.72
N SER A 586 -36.68 -56.23 -31.00
CA SER A 586 -35.91 -57.46 -31.10
C SER A 586 -36.02 -58.27 -29.82
N PHE A 587 -36.71 -59.42 -29.90
CA PHE A 587 -36.80 -60.35 -28.78
C PHE A 587 -35.43 -60.96 -28.44
N GLU A 588 -34.62 -61.23 -29.47
CA GLU A 588 -33.25 -61.73 -29.30
C GLU A 588 -32.40 -60.76 -28.44
N LEU A 589 -32.65 -59.45 -28.56
CA LEU A 589 -31.95 -58.48 -27.70
C LEU A 589 -32.36 -58.56 -26.24
N LEU A 590 -33.62 -58.84 -25.93
CA LEU A 590 -34.06 -59.07 -24.55
C LEU A 590 -33.38 -60.31 -23.94
N GLU A 591 -33.23 -61.37 -24.73
CA GLU A 591 -32.51 -62.58 -24.33
C GLU A 591 -31.01 -62.29 -24.12
N ARG A 592 -30.36 -61.64 -25.10
CA ARG A 592 -28.92 -61.33 -25.04
C ARG A 592 -28.55 -60.41 -23.88
N VAL A 593 -29.38 -59.40 -23.53
CA VAL A 593 -29.14 -58.55 -22.35
C VAL A 593 -29.11 -59.39 -21.07
N THR A 594 -30.04 -60.32 -20.94
CA THR A 594 -30.16 -61.18 -19.75
C THR A 594 -29.01 -62.19 -19.68
N THR A 595 -28.62 -62.77 -20.83
CA THR A 595 -27.48 -63.68 -20.91
C THR A 595 -26.16 -62.97 -20.67
N PHE A 596 -25.96 -61.77 -21.24
CA PHE A 596 -24.76 -60.96 -21.05
C PHE A 596 -24.50 -60.70 -19.57
N TYR A 597 -25.53 -60.25 -18.84
CA TYR A 597 -25.46 -60.03 -17.40
C TYR A 597 -25.22 -61.32 -16.59
N SER A 598 -25.81 -62.44 -17.02
CA SER A 598 -25.66 -63.73 -16.33
C SER A 598 -24.29 -64.38 -16.59
N SER A 599 -23.67 -64.07 -17.73
CA SER A 599 -22.37 -64.59 -18.17
C SER A 599 -21.18 -63.77 -17.67
N SER A 600 -21.40 -62.53 -17.25
CA SER A 600 -20.32 -61.71 -16.71
C SER A 600 -19.94 -62.23 -15.32
N GLU A 601 -18.76 -62.84 -15.20
CA GLU A 601 -18.14 -63.24 -13.91
C GLU A 601 -17.93 -62.05 -12.95
N LEU A 602 -18.14 -60.83 -13.45
CA LEU A 602 -17.89 -59.57 -12.78
C LEU A 602 -19.20 -58.98 -12.26
N LYS A 603 -19.69 -59.44 -11.10
CA LYS A 603 -20.68 -58.70 -10.29
C LYS A 603 -20.05 -57.44 -9.70
N THR A 604 -19.57 -56.54 -10.55
CA THR A 604 -19.00 -55.27 -10.14
C THR A 604 -20.11 -54.31 -9.68
N PRO A 605 -19.81 -53.35 -8.80
CA PRO A 605 -20.74 -52.29 -8.43
C PRO A 605 -21.34 -51.56 -9.66
N ALA A 606 -20.57 -51.50 -10.75
CA ALA A 606 -21.01 -50.96 -12.04
C ALA A 606 -22.23 -51.69 -12.62
N LEU A 607 -22.27 -53.02 -12.56
CA LEU A 607 -23.37 -53.82 -13.09
C LEU A 607 -24.60 -53.82 -12.16
N GLN A 608 -24.44 -53.60 -10.85
CA GLN A 608 -25.56 -53.46 -9.92
C GLN A 608 -26.48 -52.30 -10.32
N LEU A 609 -25.93 -51.25 -10.95
CA LEU A 609 -26.72 -50.14 -11.48
C LEU A 609 -27.69 -50.56 -12.60
N LEU A 610 -27.44 -51.69 -13.29
CA LEU A 610 -28.33 -52.26 -14.30
C LEU A 610 -29.32 -53.28 -13.74
N GLU A 611 -29.22 -53.66 -12.47
CA GLU A 611 -30.09 -54.69 -11.87
C GLU A 611 -31.59 -54.42 -12.10
N PRO A 612 -32.12 -53.19 -11.95
CA PRO A 612 -33.52 -52.92 -12.23
C PRO A 612 -33.93 -53.18 -13.69
N LEU A 613 -33.04 -52.95 -14.65
CA LEU A 613 -33.29 -53.28 -16.06
C LEU A 613 -33.28 -54.79 -16.28
N ILE A 614 -32.31 -55.48 -15.69
CA ILE A 614 -32.15 -56.93 -15.82
C ILE A 614 -33.33 -57.67 -15.19
N SER A 615 -33.72 -57.32 -13.96
CA SER A 615 -34.87 -57.93 -13.29
C SER A 615 -36.17 -57.74 -14.09
N ARG A 616 -36.38 -56.55 -14.67
CA ARG A 616 -37.51 -56.31 -15.57
C ARG A 616 -37.47 -57.22 -16.80
N ASN A 617 -36.32 -57.36 -17.45
CA ASN A 617 -36.17 -58.23 -18.61
C ASN A 617 -36.32 -59.71 -18.28
N GLN A 618 -35.80 -60.18 -17.15
CA GLN A 618 -36.01 -61.55 -16.67
C GLN A 618 -37.50 -61.85 -16.49
N LEU A 619 -38.23 -60.96 -15.81
CA LEU A 619 -39.68 -61.09 -15.65
C LEU A 619 -40.42 -61.08 -16.99
N ARG A 620 -39.96 -60.30 -17.98
CA ARG A 620 -40.53 -60.34 -19.34
C ARG A 620 -40.29 -61.69 -20.01
N LEU A 621 -39.07 -62.22 -19.94
CA LEU A 621 -38.74 -63.52 -20.53
C LEU A 621 -39.50 -64.67 -19.84
N GLU A 622 -39.70 -64.60 -18.52
CA GLU A 622 -40.52 -65.56 -17.77
C GLU A 622 -41.99 -65.46 -18.16
N ARG A 623 -42.55 -64.23 -18.28
CA ARG A 623 -43.91 -64.02 -18.76
C ARG A 623 -44.09 -64.51 -20.19
N PHE A 624 -43.12 -64.30 -21.07
CA PHE A 624 -43.14 -64.86 -22.41
C PHE A 624 -43.19 -66.39 -22.38
N LYS A 625 -42.32 -67.04 -21.60
CA LYS A 625 -42.24 -68.51 -21.49
C LYS A 625 -43.51 -69.13 -20.92
N SER A 626 -44.11 -68.49 -19.92
CA SER A 626 -45.32 -68.96 -19.23
C SER A 626 -46.64 -68.49 -19.88
N HIS A 627 -46.57 -67.75 -20.99
CA HIS A 627 -47.77 -67.26 -21.66
C HIS A 627 -48.55 -68.41 -22.32
N ASN A 628 -49.88 -68.38 -22.21
CA ASN A 628 -50.76 -69.39 -22.81
C ASN A 628 -50.56 -69.56 -24.34
N LEU A 629 -50.11 -68.50 -25.02
CA LEU A 629 -49.78 -68.57 -26.46
C LEU A 629 -48.51 -69.41 -26.70
N THR A 630 -47.51 -69.28 -25.84
CA THR A 630 -46.28 -70.10 -25.88
C THR A 630 -46.62 -71.57 -25.61
N ASP A 631 -47.45 -71.85 -24.60
CA ASP A 631 -47.93 -73.21 -24.30
C ASP A 631 -48.74 -73.80 -25.45
N GLY A 632 -49.62 -73.00 -26.06
CA GLY A 632 -50.40 -73.41 -27.23
C GLY A 632 -49.52 -73.76 -28.42
N LEU A 633 -48.49 -72.95 -28.70
CA LEU A 633 -47.52 -73.22 -29.76
C LEU A 633 -46.65 -74.45 -29.46
N THR A 634 -46.30 -74.69 -28.20
CA THR A 634 -45.58 -75.91 -27.78
C THR A 634 -46.43 -77.15 -27.98
N LYS A 635 -47.71 -77.13 -27.59
CA LYS A 635 -48.65 -78.23 -27.87
C LYS A 635 -48.83 -78.48 -29.37
N MET A 636 -48.84 -77.40 -30.16
CA MET A 636 -48.86 -77.50 -31.63
C MET A 636 -47.60 -78.14 -32.19
N GLU A 637 -46.43 -77.84 -31.63
CA GLU A 637 -45.15 -78.47 -31.98
C GLU A 637 -45.11 -79.96 -31.64
N GLU A 638 -45.52 -80.31 -30.41
CA GLU A 638 -45.59 -81.70 -29.93
C GLU A 638 -46.52 -82.54 -30.80
N PHE A 639 -47.67 -81.96 -31.17
CA PHE A 639 -48.58 -82.57 -32.11
C PHE A 639 -47.93 -82.78 -33.49
N GLY A 640 -47.22 -81.78 -34.03
CA GLY A 640 -46.46 -81.91 -35.26
C GLY A 640 -45.45 -83.07 -35.22
N LYS A 641 -44.74 -83.26 -34.10
CA LYS A 641 -43.80 -84.36 -33.88
C LYS A 641 -44.45 -85.73 -33.84
N SER A 642 -45.73 -85.83 -33.46
CA SER A 642 -46.48 -87.08 -33.35
C SER A 642 -47.00 -87.65 -34.69
N ILE A 643 -46.92 -86.88 -35.77
CA ILE A 643 -47.42 -87.27 -37.11
C ILE A 643 -46.25 -87.71 -38.00
N THR A 644 -46.37 -88.84 -38.71
CA THR A 644 -45.29 -89.47 -39.51
C THR A 644 -45.38 -89.21 -41.02
N SER A 645 -45.71 -87.99 -41.46
CA SER A 645 -45.87 -87.65 -42.89
C SER A 645 -45.26 -86.30 -43.28
N ASP A 646 -45.25 -85.96 -44.58
CA ASP A 646 -44.88 -84.63 -45.12
C ASP A 646 -45.60 -83.46 -44.42
N LYS A 647 -46.75 -83.72 -43.78
CA LYS A 647 -47.49 -82.75 -42.96
C LYS A 647 -46.73 -82.31 -41.70
N LYS A 648 -45.80 -83.13 -41.18
CA LYS A 648 -44.94 -82.78 -40.05
C LYS A 648 -44.11 -81.53 -40.36
N GLN A 649 -43.47 -81.50 -41.53
CA GLN A 649 -42.66 -80.35 -41.94
C GLN A 649 -43.50 -79.09 -42.07
N GLY A 650 -44.74 -79.21 -42.55
CA GLY A 650 -45.70 -78.11 -42.63
C GLY A 650 -46.10 -77.54 -41.26
N VAL A 651 -46.33 -78.39 -40.25
CA VAL A 651 -46.64 -77.97 -38.87
C VAL A 651 -45.40 -77.38 -38.19
N GLU A 652 -44.23 -77.97 -38.37
CA GLU A 652 -42.97 -77.45 -37.81
C GLU A 652 -42.63 -76.06 -38.37
N GLN A 653 -42.79 -75.87 -39.69
CA GLN A 653 -42.62 -74.56 -40.32
C GLN A 653 -43.65 -73.54 -39.79
N LEU A 654 -44.92 -73.93 -39.70
CA LEU A 654 -45.97 -73.07 -39.17
C LEU A 654 -45.70 -72.65 -37.72
N VAL A 655 -45.28 -73.57 -36.85
CA VAL A 655 -44.92 -73.27 -35.46
C VAL A 655 -43.72 -72.33 -35.40
N ALA A 656 -42.70 -72.53 -36.23
CA ALA A 656 -41.55 -71.64 -36.30
C ALA A 656 -41.94 -70.21 -36.70
N GLU A 657 -42.77 -70.07 -37.74
CA GLU A 657 -43.29 -68.77 -38.20
C GLU A 657 -44.17 -68.09 -37.13
N LEU A 658 -45.06 -68.85 -36.48
CA LEU A 658 -45.90 -68.32 -35.40
C LEU A 658 -45.07 -67.93 -34.18
N ARG A 659 -44.03 -68.69 -33.82
CA ARG A 659 -43.13 -68.32 -32.71
C ARG A 659 -42.42 -67.00 -32.98
N GLU A 660 -41.95 -66.78 -34.20
CA GLU A 660 -41.27 -65.54 -34.56
C GLU A 660 -42.24 -64.35 -34.56
N GLN A 661 -43.47 -64.55 -35.04
CA GLN A 661 -44.52 -63.53 -34.94
C GLN A 661 -44.93 -63.27 -33.50
N TRP A 662 -44.99 -64.30 -32.64
CA TRP A 662 -45.26 -64.14 -31.20
C TRP A 662 -44.16 -63.35 -30.50
N ARG A 663 -42.89 -63.66 -30.77
CA ARG A 663 -41.75 -62.89 -30.25
C ARG A 663 -41.87 -61.40 -30.58
N SER A 664 -42.12 -61.09 -31.85
CA SER A 664 -42.32 -59.70 -32.30
C SER A 664 -43.52 -59.03 -31.64
N LEU A 665 -44.65 -59.76 -31.55
CA LEU A 665 -45.87 -59.28 -30.92
C LEU A 665 -45.69 -59.03 -29.42
N PHE A 666 -44.96 -59.91 -28.73
CA PHE A 666 -44.69 -59.81 -27.31
C PHE A 666 -43.85 -58.57 -26.98
N VAL A 667 -42.79 -58.30 -27.75
CA VAL A 667 -41.98 -57.09 -27.54
C VAL A 667 -42.82 -55.82 -27.70
N GLU A 668 -43.69 -55.78 -28.70
CA GLU A 668 -44.61 -54.65 -28.91
C GLU A 668 -45.59 -54.45 -27.74
N LEU A 669 -46.08 -55.56 -27.14
CA LEU A 669 -46.97 -55.51 -25.97
C LEU A 669 -46.27 -55.04 -24.70
N GLU A 670 -44.97 -55.28 -24.58
CA GLU A 670 -44.17 -54.87 -23.43
C GLU A 670 -43.73 -53.41 -23.46
N LYS A 671 -43.96 -52.71 -24.58
CA LYS A 671 -43.73 -51.27 -24.66
C LYS A 671 -44.61 -50.51 -23.67
N PRO A 672 -44.10 -49.41 -23.07
CA PRO A 672 -44.93 -48.53 -22.24
C PRO A 672 -46.16 -47.99 -23.00
N VAL A 673 -46.00 -47.75 -24.30
CA VAL A 673 -47.06 -47.32 -25.21
C VAL A 673 -47.01 -48.16 -26.50
N PRO A 674 -47.71 -49.29 -26.58
CA PRO A 674 -47.77 -50.12 -27.78
C PRO A 674 -48.41 -49.37 -28.95
N GLU A 675 -47.81 -49.48 -30.14
CA GLU A 675 -48.32 -48.87 -31.36
C GLU A 675 -49.54 -49.64 -31.87
N GLN A 676 -50.73 -49.10 -31.62
CA GLN A 676 -52.01 -49.80 -31.86
C GLN A 676 -52.21 -50.26 -33.31
N GLY A 677 -51.76 -49.46 -34.29
CA GLY A 677 -51.83 -49.82 -35.70
C GLY A 677 -50.98 -51.05 -36.02
N ARG A 678 -49.74 -51.04 -35.52
CA ARG A 678 -48.78 -52.13 -35.67
C ARG A 678 -49.23 -53.40 -34.93
N LEU A 679 -49.73 -53.25 -33.70
CA LEU A 679 -50.25 -54.36 -32.91
C LEU A 679 -51.41 -55.06 -33.62
N LYS A 680 -52.38 -54.30 -34.15
CA LYS A 680 -53.50 -54.86 -34.94
C LYS A 680 -53.01 -55.60 -36.17
N ALA A 681 -52.03 -55.03 -36.89
CA ALA A 681 -51.44 -55.67 -38.07
C ALA A 681 -50.71 -56.98 -37.71
N MET A 682 -49.95 -57.00 -36.62
CA MET A 682 -49.26 -58.19 -36.13
C MET A 682 -50.25 -59.30 -35.71
N VAL A 683 -51.31 -58.96 -34.97
CA VAL A 683 -52.35 -59.92 -34.56
C VAL A 683 -53.10 -60.48 -35.78
N ALA A 684 -53.43 -59.63 -36.75
CA ALA A 684 -54.09 -60.06 -37.99
C ALA A 684 -53.20 -61.03 -38.78
N LYS A 685 -51.91 -60.71 -38.92
CA LYS A 685 -50.92 -61.57 -39.57
C LYS A 685 -50.75 -62.89 -38.83
N PHE A 686 -50.65 -62.86 -37.49
CA PHE A 686 -50.57 -64.05 -36.65
C PHE A 686 -51.77 -64.96 -36.85
N ARG A 687 -52.98 -64.40 -36.86
CA ARG A 687 -54.22 -65.14 -37.11
C ARG A 687 -54.24 -65.74 -38.52
N GLN A 688 -53.83 -64.98 -39.52
CA GLN A 688 -53.75 -65.47 -40.90
C GLN A 688 -52.77 -66.65 -41.02
N THR A 689 -51.58 -66.52 -40.42
CA THR A 689 -50.58 -67.60 -40.39
C THR A 689 -51.13 -68.81 -39.65
N LEU A 690 -51.78 -68.64 -38.50
CA LEU A 690 -52.35 -69.73 -37.69
C LEU A 690 -53.35 -70.60 -38.47
N HIS A 691 -54.16 -70.00 -39.34
CA HIS A 691 -55.15 -70.70 -40.16
C HIS A 691 -54.62 -71.21 -41.50
N SER A 692 -53.37 -70.91 -41.88
CA SER A 692 -52.82 -71.21 -43.21
C SER A 692 -52.74 -72.70 -43.56
N LYS A 693 -52.82 -73.58 -42.56
CA LYS A 693 -52.70 -75.04 -42.70
C LYS A 693 -53.96 -75.82 -42.33
N ASP A 694 -55.07 -75.14 -42.07
CA ASP A 694 -56.31 -75.79 -41.63
C ASP A 694 -56.85 -76.82 -42.64
N GLU A 695 -56.74 -76.55 -43.95
CA GLU A 695 -57.15 -77.49 -45.00
C GLU A 695 -56.24 -78.71 -45.11
N GLU A 696 -54.92 -78.50 -45.00
CA GLU A 696 -53.90 -79.57 -45.02
C GLU A 696 -54.05 -80.53 -43.81
N MET A 697 -54.53 -80.01 -42.68
CA MET A 697 -54.71 -80.73 -41.42
C MET A 697 -56.08 -81.41 -41.26
N ASN A 698 -56.91 -81.43 -42.29
CA ASN A 698 -58.28 -81.98 -42.23
C ASN A 698 -58.32 -83.48 -41.85
N THR A 699 -57.27 -84.26 -42.16
CA THR A 699 -57.16 -85.68 -41.75
C THR A 699 -56.80 -85.88 -40.28
N HIS A 700 -56.37 -84.83 -39.57
CA HIS A 700 -56.08 -84.85 -38.13
C HIS A 700 -56.93 -83.82 -37.37
N ARG A 701 -58.10 -83.47 -37.93
CA ARG A 701 -58.94 -82.37 -37.48
C ARG A 701 -59.36 -82.44 -36.00
N GLU A 702 -59.61 -83.64 -35.50
CA GLU A 702 -60.05 -83.84 -34.10
C GLU A 702 -59.01 -83.40 -33.08
N ALA A 703 -57.71 -83.59 -33.37
CA ALA A 703 -56.61 -83.16 -32.51
C ALA A 703 -56.12 -81.73 -32.85
N TRP A 704 -56.19 -81.32 -34.13
CA TRP A 704 -55.74 -79.99 -34.58
C TRP A 704 -56.63 -78.85 -34.09
N LYS A 705 -57.96 -79.01 -34.20
CA LYS A 705 -58.93 -77.94 -33.93
C LYS A 705 -58.89 -77.44 -32.46
N PRO A 706 -58.78 -78.31 -31.42
CA PRO A 706 -58.62 -77.85 -30.05
C PRO A 706 -57.35 -77.03 -29.82
N ILE A 707 -56.23 -77.40 -30.46
CA ILE A 707 -54.95 -76.68 -30.34
C ILE A 707 -55.06 -75.27 -30.94
N VAL A 708 -55.59 -75.16 -32.15
CA VAL A 708 -55.84 -73.86 -32.81
C VAL A 708 -56.81 -73.00 -32.02
N ALA A 709 -57.88 -73.59 -31.48
CA ALA A 709 -58.85 -72.87 -30.64
C ALA A 709 -58.22 -72.32 -29.35
N ASN A 710 -57.34 -73.07 -28.70
CA ASN A 710 -56.64 -72.62 -27.50
C ASN A 710 -55.65 -71.48 -27.79
N ILE A 711 -54.92 -71.56 -28.90
CA ILE A 711 -54.03 -70.46 -29.36
C ILE A 711 -54.88 -69.22 -29.68
N PHE A 712 -56.03 -69.39 -30.34
CA PHE A 712 -56.93 -68.29 -30.66
C PHE A 712 -57.52 -67.64 -29.41
N LEU A 713 -57.94 -68.43 -28.41
CA LEU A 713 -58.40 -67.93 -27.12
C LEU A 713 -57.30 -67.14 -26.39
N ALA A 714 -56.06 -67.65 -26.38
CA ALA A 714 -54.92 -66.91 -25.83
C ALA A 714 -54.67 -65.58 -26.57
N LEU A 715 -54.85 -65.56 -27.89
CA LEU A 715 -54.74 -64.34 -28.72
C LEU A 715 -55.85 -63.32 -28.41
N THR A 716 -57.07 -63.77 -28.09
CA THR A 716 -58.16 -62.87 -27.65
C THR A 716 -57.89 -62.27 -26.26
N GLY A 717 -57.18 -62.99 -25.39
CA GLY A 717 -56.73 -62.49 -24.10
C GLY A 717 -55.75 -61.31 -24.22
N ILE A 718 -54.89 -61.31 -25.25
CA ILE A 718 -53.96 -60.22 -25.54
C ILE A 718 -54.68 -58.91 -25.83
N GLY A 719 -55.83 -58.96 -26.54
CA GLY A 719 -56.66 -57.80 -26.82
C GLY A 719 -57.24 -57.16 -25.55
N ALA A 720 -57.64 -57.97 -24.57
CA ALA A 720 -58.14 -57.48 -23.27
C ALA A 720 -57.02 -56.84 -22.43
N VAL A 721 -55.81 -57.39 -22.45
CA VAL A 721 -54.64 -56.86 -21.74
C VAL A 721 -54.19 -55.51 -22.33
N ALA A 722 -54.15 -55.37 -23.66
CA ALA A 722 -53.78 -54.12 -24.31
C ALA A 722 -54.77 -52.96 -23.98
N ILE A 723 -56.04 -53.28 -23.77
CA ILE A 723 -57.07 -52.32 -23.34
C ILE A 723 -56.92 -51.96 -21.85
N ALA A 724 -56.61 -52.94 -20.99
CA ALA A 724 -56.37 -52.71 -19.57
C ALA A 724 -55.14 -51.80 -19.31
N LEU A 725 -54.04 -52.02 -20.03
CA LEU A 725 -52.81 -51.20 -19.92
C LEU A 725 -53.04 -49.73 -20.30
N LYS A 726 -53.83 -49.47 -21.36
CA LYS A 726 -54.22 -48.10 -21.76
C LYS A 726 -55.02 -47.39 -20.66
N THR A 727 -55.88 -48.14 -19.98
CA THR A 727 -56.74 -47.62 -18.92
C THR A 727 -55.89 -47.23 -17.69
N LEU A 728 -54.95 -48.10 -17.28
CA LEU A 728 -54.02 -47.82 -16.16
C LEU A 728 -53.08 -46.64 -16.44
N HIS A 729 -52.51 -46.54 -17.64
CA HIS A 729 -51.62 -45.41 -18.00
C HIS A 729 -52.37 -44.07 -18.03
N SER A 730 -53.64 -44.06 -18.46
CA SER A 730 -54.46 -42.84 -18.47
C SER A 730 -54.81 -42.32 -17.08
N VAL A 731 -55.02 -43.23 -16.11
CA VAL A 731 -55.35 -42.88 -14.71
C VAL A 731 -54.16 -42.26 -13.97
N VAL A 732 -52.93 -42.67 -14.31
CA VAL A 732 -51.71 -42.13 -13.66
C VAL A 732 -51.31 -40.75 -14.23
N THR A 733 -51.69 -40.43 -15.47
CA THR A 733 -51.23 -39.22 -16.16
C THR A 733 -52.25 -38.07 -16.19
N LYS A 734 -53.56 -38.34 -16.02
CA LYS A 734 -54.62 -37.30 -15.90
C LYS A 734 -55.81 -37.82 -15.05
N PRO A 735 -56.25 -37.13 -13.98
CA PRO A 735 -57.22 -37.68 -13.02
C PRO A 735 -58.70 -37.46 -13.36
N GLU A 736 -59.07 -37.23 -14.63
CA GLU A 736 -60.48 -37.10 -15.02
C GLU A 736 -60.79 -37.95 -16.24
N LEU A 737 -61.25 -39.18 -16.02
CA LEU A 737 -62.03 -39.98 -16.97
C LEU A 737 -62.70 -41.15 -16.24
N SER A 738 -64.01 -41.30 -16.41
CA SER A 738 -64.78 -42.37 -15.77
C SER A 738 -64.53 -43.72 -16.46
N ILE A 739 -64.45 -44.79 -15.67
CA ILE A 739 -64.23 -46.19 -16.09
C ILE A 739 -65.26 -46.67 -17.15
N ASN A 740 -66.40 -45.98 -17.29
CA ASN A 740 -67.48 -46.35 -18.22
C ASN A 740 -67.18 -46.09 -19.71
N SER A 741 -66.17 -45.30 -20.09
CA SER A 741 -65.89 -44.99 -21.50
C SER A 741 -64.84 -45.88 -22.17
N CYS A 742 -64.21 -46.82 -21.46
CA CYS A 742 -63.09 -47.61 -21.98
C CYS A 742 -63.34 -49.12 -22.10
N LEU A 743 -64.50 -49.62 -21.67
CA LEU A 743 -64.89 -51.02 -21.86
C LEU A 743 -65.85 -51.14 -23.06
N PHE A 744 -65.38 -51.74 -24.16
CA PHE A 744 -66.22 -52.25 -25.25
C PHE A 744 -67.03 -53.49 -24.80
N PHE A 745 -67.81 -53.34 -23.74
CA PHE A 745 -68.92 -54.22 -23.39
C PHE A 745 -70.10 -53.35 -22.97
N ALA A 746 -70.73 -52.71 -23.96
CA ALA A 746 -72.19 -52.69 -23.93
C ALA A 746 -72.63 -54.16 -23.80
N LYS A 747 -73.45 -54.46 -22.79
CA LYS A 747 -74.09 -55.78 -22.58
C LYS A 747 -74.30 -56.48 -23.91
N THR A 748 -73.63 -57.60 -24.13
CA THR A 748 -73.81 -58.34 -25.37
C THR A 748 -75.27 -58.79 -25.45
N ALA A 749 -75.84 -58.82 -26.66
CA ALA A 749 -77.21 -59.29 -26.85
C ALA A 749 -77.42 -60.68 -26.22
N SER A 750 -76.39 -61.53 -26.16
CA SER A 750 -76.45 -62.82 -25.46
C SER A 750 -76.50 -62.71 -23.93
N GLN A 751 -75.89 -61.70 -23.30
CA GLN A 751 -76.01 -61.46 -21.85
C GLN A 751 -77.39 -60.89 -21.48
N ASN A 752 -77.99 -60.05 -22.33
CA ASN A 752 -79.39 -59.67 -22.16
C ASN A 752 -80.35 -60.85 -22.40
N THR A 753 -80.01 -61.78 -23.30
CA THR A 753 -80.81 -63.00 -23.47
C THR A 753 -80.65 -63.94 -22.27
N ILE A 754 -79.45 -64.12 -21.72
CA ILE A 754 -79.20 -65.00 -20.56
C ILE A 754 -79.84 -64.43 -19.29
N GLU A 755 -79.71 -63.12 -19.03
CA GLU A 755 -80.36 -62.47 -17.88
C GLU A 755 -81.89 -62.44 -18.04
N ALA A 756 -82.43 -62.21 -19.25
CA ALA A 756 -83.88 -62.31 -19.49
C ALA A 756 -84.40 -63.76 -19.49
N PHE A 757 -83.54 -64.76 -19.70
CA PHE A 757 -83.87 -66.18 -19.59
C PHE A 757 -83.82 -66.64 -18.13
N ASP A 758 -82.81 -66.24 -17.37
CA ASP A 758 -82.68 -66.51 -15.92
C ASP A 758 -83.76 -65.77 -15.12
N GLU A 759 -84.14 -64.54 -15.50
CA GLU A 759 -85.23 -63.79 -14.88
C GLU A 759 -86.61 -64.37 -15.26
N LYS A 760 -86.77 -64.99 -16.44
CA LYS A 760 -87.98 -65.74 -16.82
C LYS A 760 -88.04 -67.12 -16.15
N ILE A 761 -86.92 -67.83 -16.01
CA ILE A 761 -86.86 -69.13 -15.31
C ILE A 761 -87.12 -68.96 -13.82
N ASN A 762 -86.53 -67.94 -13.17
CA ASN A 762 -86.77 -67.68 -11.75
C ASN A 762 -88.20 -67.17 -11.46
N LYS A 763 -88.90 -66.59 -12.44
CA LYS A 763 -90.32 -66.21 -12.34
C LYS A 763 -91.29 -67.35 -12.64
N ILE A 764 -90.83 -68.41 -13.30
CA ILE A 764 -91.61 -69.64 -13.62
C ILE A 764 -91.37 -70.74 -12.57
N MET A 765 -90.22 -70.76 -11.89
CA MET A 765 -89.92 -71.73 -10.82
C MET A 765 -90.13 -71.19 -9.39
N GLY A 766 -90.73 -70.01 -9.25
CA GLY A 766 -91.01 -69.34 -7.97
C GLY A 766 -92.47 -68.95 -7.74
N ALA A 767 -93.42 -69.52 -8.49
CA ALA A 767 -94.87 -69.42 -8.27
C ALA A 767 -95.59 -70.69 -8.77
#